data_AF-A0A3B8WTF5-F1
#
_entry.id   AF-A0A3B8WTF5-F1
#
_cell.length_a   1.000
_cell.length_b   1.000
_cell.length_c   1.000
_cell.angle_alpha   90.00
_cell.angle_beta   90.00
_cell.angle_gamma   90.00
#
_symmetry.space_group_name_H-M   'P 1'
#
loop_
_entity.id
_entity.type
_entity.pdbx_description
1 polymer ?
#
loop_
_entity_poly.entity_id
_entity_poly.type
_entity_poly.pdbx_seq_one_letter_code
_entity_poly.pdbx_strand_id
1 'polypeptide(L)'
;ELFSASGFSDLTLRSNGEVRTSTSLQGDAGGSLDVIATQIVVADDIIVPGGRVKLVGETANTAAVTELQQHRDALAAAVDPALSPADLGTVSNRLLDDVTIDVSGRWSNDFQFPGRVVDLTAPLIRDGGTIELALANPGELTLGDRVWLNAQSGAHLDGELKLVGGSGGLITLDAGDRNSSLAVGAAPLFTAHGVAAGGSFDLTTPGALELFGNQTAASRALQNSHWQGGLFADNSTPLRLPAGLFDGALGSGGFASINLATINGSVTVEPASDITLVTEQMVLGDQASFTDSGAHLGASAIGRGVNLSNGLATVTPPFDQTAANQITLSANSRKGEAFDLVVGSAASIEVAPRGAITLAHNSNGLMSLEGALVARGGDVVLSQTKDTEEFYNSGHQIWIGHGASIDVSATFLSRPDPLGRTFGDLVDAGSLSVSSDGFVLAAAGAQINLAGDSFRVNLDQGGVADLHARGGNLNLSAVEGLLFNAEVDAAGPTAATGGSLQVTSLRRIDSANGAVNATYPTQFEQIRPGSHELPAGFVAGGDPLFGDGSSASPQGTLWIDPQQLATAGFGAVNLTTTSGSIAVDSDLTLNVGREINLVTSHLQLAGEAELSLVAPVVTLGDVGKKPSTSAVADSGDGSFSVTADFVQFNGGLEIDGVKRVNIASSGEIQLRGAVDTEGLSGALLTSGLLDLSAELIYPTTLSDFTIEVAQDAAGTSLLRTAAGGSTGGVLSAAGAVRLIADDIVHAGALSAPFGEITLTAADTLTLLPGSLTNVSGSGLSVPLGYLQNGRDWFYNPSGNPDDVSDQFELFTETVQRLPQKRVELIADDVDVRSGATINLAGGGELFGYEFVPGPGGSDDVLLANLAGE
;
A
#
# COMPACT_ATOMS: atom_id res chain seq x y z
N GLU A 1 -39.39 -24.02 -24.16
CA GLU A 1 -39.57 -23.17 -22.97
C GLU A 1 -39.35 -24.03 -21.73
N LEU A 2 -38.34 -23.72 -20.92
CA LEU A 2 -38.05 -24.46 -19.68
C LEU A 2 -38.71 -23.81 -18.44
N PHE A 3 -39.16 -22.56 -18.54
CA PHE A 3 -39.70 -21.81 -17.41
C PHE A 3 -40.93 -20.98 -17.83
N SER A 4 -41.99 -21.04 -17.00
CA SER A 4 -43.14 -20.14 -17.07
C SER A 4 -43.07 -19.16 -15.89
N ALA A 5 -42.72 -17.90 -16.15
CA ALA A 5 -43.06 -16.66 -15.44
C ALA A 5 -43.03 -16.52 -13.90
N SER A 6 -42.53 -17.45 -13.06
CA SER A 6 -42.43 -17.16 -11.60
C SER A 6 -41.35 -17.93 -10.81
N GLY A 7 -40.46 -17.15 -10.17
CA GLY A 7 -39.81 -17.37 -8.87
C GLY A 7 -38.81 -18.53 -8.78
N PHE A 8 -37.58 -18.33 -9.24
CA PHE A 8 -36.46 -19.22 -8.88
C PHE A 8 -35.67 -18.61 -7.72
N SER A 9 -35.26 -19.44 -6.75
CA SER A 9 -34.33 -19.02 -5.69
C SER A 9 -32.89 -19.15 -6.17
N ASP A 10 -32.49 -20.31 -6.68
CA ASP A 10 -31.14 -20.56 -7.21
C ASP A 10 -31.25 -21.37 -8.50
N LEU A 11 -30.79 -20.78 -9.60
CA LEU A 11 -30.85 -21.39 -10.91
C LEU A 11 -29.48 -21.37 -11.58
N THR A 12 -28.87 -22.55 -11.70
CA THR A 12 -27.66 -22.75 -12.51
C THR A 12 -27.99 -23.48 -13.79
N LEU A 13 -27.73 -22.84 -14.93
CA LEU A 13 -27.88 -23.41 -16.26
C LEU A 13 -26.50 -23.59 -16.89
N ARG A 14 -26.18 -24.82 -17.28
CA ARG A 14 -24.96 -25.12 -18.05
C ARG A 14 -25.33 -25.73 -19.39
N SER A 15 -24.82 -25.18 -20.48
CA SER A 15 -25.08 -25.67 -21.84
C SER A 15 -23.79 -25.66 -22.66
N ASN A 16 -23.61 -26.67 -23.51
CA ASN A 16 -22.56 -26.66 -24.53
C ASN A 16 -23.02 -25.95 -25.83
N GLY A 17 -24.21 -25.36 -25.85
CA GLY A 17 -24.80 -24.67 -27.02
C GLY A 17 -25.34 -23.29 -26.65
N GLU A 18 -26.48 -22.91 -27.23
CA GLU A 18 -27.14 -21.64 -26.92
C GLU A 18 -28.08 -21.78 -25.71
N VAL A 19 -28.05 -20.78 -24.82
CA VAL A 19 -29.10 -20.48 -23.84
C VAL A 19 -29.71 -19.15 -24.24
N ARG A 20 -31.03 -19.16 -24.52
CA ARG A 20 -31.78 -17.97 -24.91
C ARG A 20 -32.95 -17.73 -23.96
N THR A 21 -33.05 -16.53 -23.41
CA THR A 21 -34.28 -16.05 -22.77
C THR A 21 -35.20 -15.47 -23.84
N SER A 22 -36.50 -15.72 -23.74
CA SER A 22 -37.51 -15.22 -24.70
C SER A 22 -38.66 -14.48 -24.00
N THR A 23 -38.67 -14.52 -22.68
CA THR A 23 -39.63 -13.84 -21.80
C THR A 23 -38.87 -13.38 -20.56
N SER A 24 -39.40 -12.36 -19.88
CA SER A 24 -38.81 -11.85 -18.64
C SER A 24 -38.68 -12.95 -17.58
N LEU A 25 -37.49 -13.01 -16.96
CA LEU A 25 -37.18 -13.93 -15.87
C LEU A 25 -37.28 -13.19 -14.53
N GLN A 26 -38.03 -13.77 -13.59
CA GLN A 26 -38.17 -13.24 -12.24
C GLN A 26 -37.64 -14.25 -11.22
N GLY A 27 -36.59 -13.86 -10.50
CA GLY A 27 -36.03 -14.57 -9.36
C GLY A 27 -36.63 -14.09 -8.04
N ASP A 28 -36.47 -14.91 -7.00
CA ASP A 28 -36.81 -14.55 -5.64
C ASP A 28 -35.82 -13.50 -5.08
N ALA A 29 -36.23 -12.84 -4.01
CA ALA A 29 -35.40 -11.92 -3.25
C ALA A 29 -34.08 -12.58 -2.80
N GLY A 30 -32.94 -11.99 -3.17
CA GLY A 30 -31.61 -12.54 -2.87
C GLY A 30 -31.25 -13.80 -3.66
N GLY A 31 -32.04 -14.18 -4.67
CA GLY A 31 -31.80 -15.37 -5.48
C GLY A 31 -30.60 -15.25 -6.41
N SER A 32 -30.25 -16.35 -7.07
CA SER A 32 -29.12 -16.43 -8.00
C SER A 32 -29.51 -17.03 -9.37
N LEU A 33 -29.02 -16.40 -10.44
CA LEU A 33 -29.07 -16.90 -11.82
C LEU A 33 -27.65 -17.01 -12.37
N ASP A 34 -27.16 -18.23 -12.51
CA ASP A 34 -25.85 -18.54 -13.08
C ASP A 34 -26.04 -19.26 -14.42
N VAL A 35 -25.73 -18.60 -15.53
CA VAL A 35 -25.78 -19.17 -16.88
C VAL A 35 -24.37 -19.31 -17.43
N ILE A 36 -23.95 -20.53 -17.73
CA ILE A 36 -22.69 -20.84 -18.37
C ILE A 36 -22.98 -21.56 -19.67
N ALA A 37 -22.70 -20.91 -20.80
CA ALA A 37 -22.97 -21.49 -22.10
C ALA A 37 -22.00 -21.00 -23.18
N THR A 38 -21.94 -21.71 -24.29
CA THR A 38 -21.21 -21.25 -25.48
C THR A 38 -21.82 -19.97 -26.02
N GLN A 39 -23.15 -19.91 -26.11
CA GLN A 39 -23.87 -18.73 -26.56
C GLN A 39 -24.95 -18.39 -25.54
N ILE A 40 -24.98 -17.15 -25.08
CA ILE A 40 -26.02 -16.62 -24.20
C ILE A 40 -26.71 -15.48 -24.93
N VAL A 41 -28.04 -15.55 -25.05
CA VAL A 41 -28.86 -14.48 -25.63
C VAL A 41 -29.95 -14.11 -24.64
N VAL A 42 -29.87 -12.89 -24.09
CA VAL A 42 -30.90 -12.32 -23.23
C VAL A 42 -31.79 -11.44 -24.09
N ALA A 43 -33.03 -11.87 -24.34
CA ALA A 43 -33.97 -11.14 -25.21
C ALA A 43 -35.02 -10.31 -24.47
N ASP A 44 -35.09 -10.43 -23.14
CA ASP A 44 -36.09 -9.77 -22.28
C ASP A 44 -35.53 -9.63 -20.85
N ASP A 45 -36.22 -8.86 -20.00
CA ASP A 45 -35.73 -8.42 -18.69
C ASP A 45 -35.43 -9.56 -17.72
N ILE A 46 -34.38 -9.40 -16.91
CA ILE A 46 -34.03 -10.29 -15.79
C ILE A 46 -34.14 -9.51 -14.49
N ILE A 47 -35.03 -9.93 -13.59
CA ILE A 47 -35.30 -9.24 -12.32
C ILE A 47 -34.99 -10.20 -11.16
N VAL A 48 -33.95 -9.92 -10.39
CA VAL A 48 -33.51 -10.73 -9.24
C VAL A 48 -33.15 -9.78 -8.07
N PRO A 49 -34.14 -9.27 -7.32
CA PRO A 49 -33.93 -8.18 -6.36
C PRO A 49 -32.88 -8.52 -5.28
N GLY A 50 -31.84 -7.69 -5.16
CA GLY A 50 -30.68 -7.89 -4.27
C GLY A 50 -29.92 -9.20 -4.47
N GLY A 51 -30.16 -9.89 -5.58
CA GLY A 51 -29.59 -11.19 -5.88
C GLY A 51 -28.42 -11.13 -6.86
N ARG A 52 -28.12 -12.26 -7.50
CA ARG A 52 -26.99 -12.40 -8.44
C ARG A 52 -27.48 -12.80 -9.82
N VAL A 53 -26.95 -12.14 -10.85
CA VAL A 53 -27.05 -12.56 -12.25
C VAL A 53 -25.65 -12.69 -12.82
N LYS A 54 -25.24 -13.91 -13.14
CA LYS A 54 -23.93 -14.25 -13.71
C LYS A 54 -24.13 -14.94 -15.05
N LEU A 55 -23.66 -14.31 -16.12
CA LEU A 55 -23.74 -14.81 -17.50
C LEU A 55 -22.32 -14.97 -18.04
N VAL A 56 -21.88 -16.21 -18.22
CA VAL A 56 -20.51 -16.54 -18.66
C VAL A 56 -20.52 -17.28 -19.99
N GLY A 57 -19.94 -16.65 -21.01
CA GLY A 57 -19.60 -17.30 -22.27
C GLY A 57 -18.38 -18.20 -22.09
N GLU A 58 -18.52 -19.51 -22.31
CA GLU A 58 -17.42 -20.49 -22.19
C GLU A 58 -17.39 -21.42 -23.41
N THR A 59 -16.19 -21.85 -23.83
CA THR A 59 -16.07 -22.79 -24.95
C THR A 59 -16.72 -24.13 -24.59
N ALA A 60 -17.54 -24.66 -25.48
CA ALA A 60 -18.12 -25.97 -25.31
C ALA A 60 -17.05 -27.08 -25.22
N ASN A 61 -17.34 -28.11 -24.44
CA ASN A 61 -16.49 -29.30 -24.39
C ASN A 61 -16.43 -29.98 -25.78
N THR A 62 -15.25 -29.99 -26.40
CA THR A 62 -15.00 -30.52 -27.76
C THR A 62 -15.58 -31.93 -28.01
N ALA A 63 -15.55 -32.82 -27.02
CA ALA A 63 -16.12 -34.17 -27.15
C ALA A 63 -17.66 -34.13 -27.18
N ALA A 64 -18.26 -33.29 -26.34
CA ALA A 64 -19.70 -33.08 -26.31
C ALA A 64 -20.21 -32.32 -27.54
N VAL A 65 -19.44 -31.37 -28.08
CA VAL A 65 -19.76 -30.66 -29.34
C VAL A 65 -19.87 -31.64 -30.50
N THR A 66 -18.90 -32.55 -30.62
CA THR A 66 -18.89 -33.55 -31.71
C THR A 66 -20.13 -34.47 -31.62
N GLU A 67 -20.47 -34.92 -30.41
CA GLU A 67 -21.65 -35.76 -30.17
C GLU A 67 -22.97 -34.99 -30.41
N LEU A 68 -23.06 -33.75 -29.94
CA LEU A 68 -24.22 -32.87 -30.15
C LEU A 68 -24.41 -32.52 -31.62
N GLN A 69 -23.34 -32.24 -32.35
CA GLN A 69 -23.37 -32.01 -33.80
C GLN A 69 -23.88 -33.25 -34.53
N GLN A 70 -23.38 -34.45 -34.21
CA GLN A 70 -23.85 -35.70 -34.82
C GLN A 70 -25.33 -36.00 -34.52
N HIS A 71 -25.77 -35.82 -33.27
CA HIS A 71 -27.17 -35.99 -32.89
C HIS A 71 -28.08 -34.95 -33.55
N ARG A 72 -27.61 -33.70 -33.66
CA ARG A 72 -28.35 -32.60 -34.31
C ARG A 72 -28.43 -32.78 -35.82
N ASP A 73 -27.36 -33.18 -36.49
CA ASP A 73 -27.35 -33.43 -37.93
C ASP A 73 -28.29 -34.60 -38.27
N ALA A 74 -28.36 -35.61 -37.40
CA ALA A 74 -29.36 -36.69 -37.49
C ALA A 74 -30.80 -36.20 -37.25
N LEU A 75 -31.02 -35.24 -36.35
CA LEU A 75 -32.34 -34.67 -36.04
C LEU A 75 -32.84 -33.67 -37.11
N ALA A 76 -31.95 -32.81 -37.60
CA ALA A 76 -32.23 -31.86 -38.69
C ALA A 76 -32.55 -32.60 -40.01
N ALA A 77 -31.88 -33.73 -40.25
CA ALA A 77 -32.22 -34.63 -41.35
C ALA A 77 -33.60 -35.32 -41.19
N ALA A 78 -34.14 -35.38 -39.96
CA ALA A 78 -35.36 -36.10 -39.64
C ALA A 78 -36.61 -35.22 -39.45
N VAL A 79 -36.48 -33.92 -39.12
CA VAL A 79 -37.61 -33.09 -38.66
C VAL A 79 -37.81 -31.79 -39.46
N ASP A 80 -36.81 -30.92 -39.60
CA ASP A 80 -36.94 -29.65 -40.34
C ASP A 80 -35.55 -29.08 -40.75
N PRO A 81 -35.28 -28.86 -42.06
CA PRO A 81 -34.04 -28.25 -42.53
C PRO A 81 -33.90 -26.74 -42.20
N ALA A 82 -34.93 -26.09 -41.64
CA ALA A 82 -34.90 -24.68 -41.25
C ALA A 82 -34.29 -24.40 -39.85
N LEU A 83 -33.91 -25.44 -39.09
CA LEU A 83 -33.09 -25.26 -37.88
C LEU A 83 -31.70 -24.76 -38.30
N SER A 84 -31.51 -23.43 -38.28
CA SER A 84 -30.20 -22.82 -38.53
C SER A 84 -29.17 -23.46 -37.59
N PRO A 85 -28.05 -23.99 -38.10
CA PRO A 85 -27.02 -24.53 -37.23
C PRO A 85 -26.53 -23.40 -36.33
N ALA A 86 -26.85 -23.45 -35.03
CA ALA A 86 -26.18 -22.60 -34.06
C ALA A 86 -24.68 -22.84 -34.23
N ASP A 87 -23.93 -21.75 -34.44
CA ASP A 87 -22.49 -21.81 -34.57
C ASP A 87 -21.88 -22.14 -33.20
N LEU A 88 -21.73 -23.43 -32.91
CA LEU A 88 -21.13 -23.92 -31.67
C LEU A 88 -19.63 -23.61 -31.56
N GLY A 89 -19.03 -22.95 -32.57
CA GLY A 89 -17.63 -22.55 -32.58
C GLY A 89 -17.36 -21.17 -31.99
N THR A 90 -18.38 -20.32 -31.87
CA THR A 90 -18.19 -18.92 -31.44
C THR A 90 -18.82 -18.69 -30.07
N VAL A 91 -17.97 -18.37 -29.08
CA VAL A 91 -18.42 -17.97 -27.74
C VAL A 91 -19.04 -16.59 -27.82
N SER A 92 -20.26 -16.41 -27.29
CA SER A 92 -20.88 -15.09 -27.21
C SER A 92 -21.82 -14.93 -26.01
N ASN A 93 -21.87 -13.72 -25.48
CA ASN A 93 -22.84 -13.29 -24.48
C ASN A 93 -23.50 -11.99 -24.97
N ARG A 94 -24.79 -12.05 -25.27
CA ARG A 94 -25.52 -11.01 -25.99
C ARG A 94 -26.77 -10.61 -25.23
N LEU A 95 -26.79 -9.38 -24.74
CA LEU A 95 -28.03 -8.72 -24.32
C LEU A 95 -28.61 -8.03 -25.55
N LEU A 96 -29.86 -8.32 -25.89
CA LEU A 96 -30.54 -7.62 -26.98
C LEU A 96 -30.89 -6.19 -26.57
N ASP A 97 -31.37 -5.42 -27.55
CA ASP A 97 -31.87 -4.08 -27.30
C ASP A 97 -32.97 -4.09 -26.24
N ASP A 98 -33.07 -2.98 -25.52
CA ASP A 98 -34.18 -2.68 -24.63
C ASP A 98 -34.26 -3.55 -23.35
N VAL A 99 -33.23 -4.38 -23.09
CA VAL A 99 -33.15 -5.29 -21.94
C VAL A 99 -32.74 -4.56 -20.65
N THR A 100 -33.41 -4.90 -19.55
CA THR A 100 -33.04 -4.53 -18.18
C THR A 100 -32.59 -5.77 -17.39
N ILE A 101 -31.42 -5.69 -16.76
CA ILE A 101 -31.04 -6.60 -15.68
C ILE A 101 -31.13 -5.83 -14.38
N ASP A 102 -32.11 -6.18 -13.54
CA ASP A 102 -32.41 -5.50 -12.29
C ASP A 102 -32.12 -6.40 -11.09
N VAL A 103 -31.04 -6.08 -10.39
CA VAL A 103 -30.67 -6.69 -9.10
C VAL A 103 -30.79 -5.68 -7.96
N SER A 104 -31.57 -4.61 -8.13
CA SER A 104 -31.68 -3.55 -7.12
C SER A 104 -32.28 -4.04 -5.80
N GLY A 105 -31.81 -3.42 -4.71
CA GLY A 105 -32.43 -3.52 -3.41
C GLY A 105 -33.81 -2.82 -3.38
N ARG A 106 -34.55 -3.06 -2.31
CA ARG A 106 -35.92 -2.59 -2.12
C ARG A 106 -36.07 -1.71 -0.89
N TRP A 107 -36.96 -0.74 -0.99
CA TRP A 107 -37.44 0.01 0.16
C TRP A 107 -38.30 -0.89 1.05
N SER A 108 -38.04 -0.87 2.36
CA SER A 108 -38.88 -1.49 3.37
C SER A 108 -39.25 -0.45 4.42
N ASN A 109 -40.51 -0.41 4.80
CA ASN A 109 -41.05 0.58 5.72
C ASN A 109 -42.01 -0.06 6.72
N ASP A 110 -41.47 -0.32 7.91
CA ASP A 110 -42.17 -0.93 9.03
C ASP A 110 -42.92 0.11 9.88
N PHE A 111 -42.80 1.40 9.55
CA PHE A 111 -43.44 2.47 10.31
C PHE A 111 -44.96 2.41 10.20
N GLN A 112 -45.60 2.26 11.37
CA GLN A 112 -47.05 2.17 11.50
C GLN A 112 -47.65 3.53 11.88
N PHE A 113 -48.60 4.02 11.07
CA PHE A 113 -49.47 5.13 11.43
C PHE A 113 -50.95 4.75 11.25
N PRO A 114 -51.88 5.40 11.98
CA PRO A 114 -53.28 4.98 12.03
C PRO A 114 -53.92 4.87 10.63
N GLY A 115 -54.37 3.65 10.28
CA GLY A 115 -55.06 3.37 9.02
C GLY A 115 -54.21 2.75 7.91
N ARG A 116 -52.89 2.58 8.10
CA ARG A 116 -52.01 1.85 7.16
C ARG A 116 -51.82 0.40 7.60
N VAL A 117 -51.97 -0.54 6.68
CA VAL A 117 -51.60 -1.96 6.88
C VAL A 117 -50.17 -2.12 6.37
N VAL A 118 -49.27 -2.55 7.26
CA VAL A 118 -47.85 -2.76 6.95
C VAL A 118 -47.57 -4.26 6.90
N ASP A 119 -46.88 -4.72 5.87
CA ASP A 119 -46.41 -6.10 5.76
C ASP A 119 -45.04 -6.26 6.42
N LEU A 120 -45.03 -6.72 7.68
CA LEU A 120 -43.81 -6.99 8.46
C LEU A 120 -43.14 -8.32 8.08
N THR A 121 -43.67 -9.05 7.09
CA THR A 121 -43.10 -10.32 6.63
C THR A 121 -42.35 -10.18 5.31
N ALA A 122 -42.34 -8.98 4.72
CA ALA A 122 -41.59 -8.69 3.51
C ALA A 122 -40.07 -8.83 3.74
N PRO A 123 -39.33 -9.43 2.80
CA PRO A 123 -37.87 -9.59 2.92
C PRO A 123 -37.17 -8.24 2.93
N LEU A 124 -36.17 -8.09 3.80
CA LEU A 124 -35.36 -6.88 3.89
C LEU A 124 -34.19 -6.96 2.91
N ILE A 125 -34.40 -6.45 1.70
CA ILE A 125 -33.40 -6.43 0.63
C ILE A 125 -32.80 -5.03 0.56
N ARG A 126 -31.82 -4.73 1.42
CA ARG A 126 -31.31 -3.37 1.53
C ARG A 126 -30.24 -3.07 0.50
N ASP A 127 -29.39 -4.03 0.18
CA ASP A 127 -28.25 -3.81 -0.71
C ASP A 127 -28.59 -4.10 -2.17
N GLY A 128 -27.86 -3.46 -3.08
CA GLY A 128 -27.86 -3.83 -4.49
C GLY A 128 -27.15 -5.17 -4.70
N GLY A 129 -27.65 -5.95 -5.65
CA GLY A 129 -27.09 -7.26 -6.00
C GLY A 129 -25.88 -7.18 -6.95
N THR A 130 -25.55 -8.31 -7.57
CA THR A 130 -24.37 -8.44 -8.45
C THR A 130 -24.76 -8.82 -9.88
N ILE A 131 -24.27 -8.10 -10.88
CA ILE A 131 -24.40 -8.41 -12.31
C ILE A 131 -23.00 -8.71 -12.86
N GLU A 132 -22.78 -9.92 -13.36
CA GLU A 132 -21.52 -10.34 -13.98
C GLU A 132 -21.78 -10.83 -15.41
N LEU A 133 -21.26 -10.09 -16.39
CA LEU A 133 -21.27 -10.46 -17.80
C LEU A 133 -19.83 -10.73 -18.24
N ALA A 134 -19.47 -11.99 -18.46
CA ALA A 134 -18.09 -12.38 -18.68
C ALA A 134 -17.89 -13.35 -19.85
N LEU A 135 -16.68 -13.36 -20.39
CA LEU A 135 -16.18 -14.33 -21.35
C LEU A 135 -15.00 -15.10 -20.73
N ALA A 136 -15.18 -16.40 -20.50
CA ALA A 136 -14.10 -17.27 -20.01
C ALA A 136 -13.07 -17.62 -21.11
N ASN A 137 -13.44 -17.43 -22.38
CA ASN A 137 -12.62 -17.71 -23.55
C ASN A 137 -12.86 -16.66 -24.65
N PRO A 138 -12.00 -16.56 -25.67
CA PRO A 138 -12.20 -15.64 -26.79
C PRO A 138 -13.59 -15.69 -27.40
N GLY A 139 -14.26 -14.54 -27.50
CA GLY A 139 -15.63 -14.45 -27.99
C GLY A 139 -16.17 -13.03 -28.11
N GLU A 140 -17.48 -12.88 -28.21
CA GLU A 140 -18.16 -11.58 -28.33
C GLU A 140 -19.04 -11.30 -27.10
N LEU A 141 -18.77 -10.19 -26.40
CA LEU A 141 -19.66 -9.64 -25.38
C LEU A 141 -20.40 -8.45 -25.98
N THR A 142 -21.71 -8.57 -26.17
CA THR A 142 -22.54 -7.53 -26.77
C THR A 142 -23.63 -7.09 -25.81
N LEU A 143 -23.71 -5.80 -25.54
CA LEU A 143 -24.88 -5.14 -24.99
C LEU A 143 -25.59 -4.43 -26.15
N GLY A 144 -26.87 -4.69 -26.35
CA GLY A 144 -27.69 -4.00 -27.36
C GLY A 144 -27.95 -2.54 -27.00
N ASP A 145 -28.79 -1.89 -27.79
CA ASP A 145 -29.17 -0.51 -27.55
C ASP A 145 -30.04 -0.37 -26.30
N ARG A 146 -29.79 0.68 -25.51
CA ARG A 146 -30.62 1.10 -24.37
C ARG A 146 -30.80 0.00 -23.33
N VAL A 147 -29.74 -0.78 -23.12
CA VAL A 147 -29.61 -1.77 -22.04
C VAL A 147 -29.44 -1.05 -20.70
N TRP A 148 -30.16 -1.51 -19.68
CA TRP A 148 -30.02 -1.01 -18.31
C TRP A 148 -29.55 -2.12 -17.36
N LEU A 149 -28.38 -1.92 -16.75
CA LEU A 149 -27.89 -2.75 -15.65
C LEU A 149 -28.11 -1.98 -14.35
N ASN A 150 -29.04 -2.46 -13.53
CA ASN A 150 -29.46 -1.81 -12.29
C ASN A 150 -29.05 -2.60 -11.06
N ALA A 151 -28.12 -2.06 -10.29
CA ALA A 151 -27.65 -2.57 -9.01
C ALA A 151 -27.79 -1.53 -7.88
N GLN A 152 -28.81 -0.67 -7.96
CA GLN A 152 -29.09 0.32 -6.91
C GLN A 152 -29.42 -0.33 -5.55
N SER A 153 -29.13 0.36 -4.46
CA SER A 153 -29.54 -0.09 -3.13
C SER A 153 -31.01 0.22 -2.83
N GLY A 154 -31.56 -0.56 -1.90
CA GLY A 154 -32.73 -0.22 -1.12
C GLY A 154 -32.37 0.47 0.20
N ALA A 155 -33.34 0.50 1.11
CA ALA A 155 -33.18 0.96 2.49
C ALA A 155 -34.34 0.44 3.35
N HIS A 156 -34.18 0.57 4.66
CA HIS A 156 -35.15 0.12 5.64
C HIS A 156 -35.44 1.19 6.67
N LEU A 157 -36.71 1.52 6.84
CA LEU A 157 -37.22 2.32 7.96
C LEU A 157 -37.91 1.38 8.94
N ASP A 158 -37.36 1.25 10.14
CA ASP A 158 -37.97 0.41 11.18
C ASP A 158 -39.18 1.08 11.86
N GLY A 159 -39.84 0.34 12.76
CA GLY A 159 -41.01 0.82 13.51
C GLY A 159 -40.70 2.00 14.45
N GLU A 160 -39.43 2.19 14.79
CA GLU A 160 -38.91 3.24 15.67
C GLU A 160 -38.41 4.48 14.90
N LEU A 161 -38.68 4.57 13.58
CA LEU A 161 -38.23 5.65 12.69
C LEU A 161 -36.70 5.72 12.47
N LYS A 162 -35.98 4.63 12.72
CA LYS A 162 -34.56 4.55 12.38
C LYS A 162 -34.41 4.07 10.95
N LEU A 163 -33.74 4.90 10.15
CA LEU A 163 -33.40 4.61 8.77
C LEU A 163 -32.05 3.86 8.70
N VAL A 164 -32.03 2.76 7.96
CA VAL A 164 -30.82 2.00 7.60
C VAL A 164 -30.76 1.88 6.08
N GLY A 165 -29.82 2.58 5.46
CA GLY A 165 -29.54 2.46 4.02
C GLY A 165 -28.80 1.18 3.69
N GLY A 166 -28.94 0.70 2.45
CA GLY A 166 -28.04 -0.31 1.89
C GLY A 166 -26.96 0.29 0.98
N SER A 167 -26.01 -0.53 0.59
CA SER A 167 -24.94 -0.20 -0.35
C SER A 167 -25.34 -0.50 -1.79
N GLY A 168 -24.78 0.25 -2.73
CA GLY A 168 -24.85 -0.08 -4.15
C GLY A 168 -24.20 -1.44 -4.45
N GLY A 169 -24.68 -2.09 -5.50
CA GLY A 169 -24.19 -3.40 -5.93
C GLY A 169 -23.01 -3.35 -6.90
N LEU A 170 -22.66 -4.51 -7.46
CA LEU A 170 -21.53 -4.69 -8.38
C LEU A 170 -22.02 -4.93 -9.82
N ILE A 171 -21.41 -4.24 -10.77
CA ILE A 171 -21.60 -4.49 -12.21
C ILE A 171 -20.24 -4.81 -12.83
N THR A 172 -20.10 -6.01 -13.40
CA THR A 172 -18.87 -6.47 -14.05
C THR A 172 -19.13 -6.76 -15.53
N LEU A 173 -18.31 -6.15 -16.40
CA LEU A 173 -18.24 -6.44 -17.84
C LEU A 173 -16.83 -6.95 -18.16
N ASP A 174 -16.67 -8.25 -18.35
CA ASP A 174 -15.36 -8.88 -18.61
C ASP A 174 -15.31 -9.52 -19.99
N ALA A 175 -14.69 -8.82 -20.94
CA ALA A 175 -14.39 -9.35 -22.27
C ALA A 175 -12.92 -9.81 -22.41
N GLY A 176 -12.16 -9.86 -21.32
CA GLY A 176 -10.69 -9.85 -21.20
C GLY A 176 -9.88 -11.03 -21.75
N ASP A 177 -10.11 -11.42 -23.01
CA ASP A 177 -9.21 -12.31 -23.75
C ASP A 177 -8.78 -11.67 -25.09
N ARG A 178 -7.59 -12.04 -25.58
CA ARG A 178 -6.83 -11.36 -26.65
C ARG A 178 -7.47 -11.41 -28.04
N ASN A 179 -8.53 -12.17 -28.21
CA ASN A 179 -9.29 -12.24 -29.46
C ASN A 179 -10.78 -12.07 -29.23
N SER A 180 -11.15 -11.46 -28.10
CA SER A 180 -12.53 -11.11 -27.83
C SER A 180 -12.87 -9.74 -28.41
N SER A 181 -14.16 -9.46 -28.49
CA SER A 181 -14.70 -8.13 -28.76
C SER A 181 -15.75 -7.76 -27.72
N LEU A 182 -15.80 -6.48 -27.41
CA LEU A 182 -16.81 -5.86 -26.56
C LEU A 182 -17.56 -4.83 -27.40
N ALA A 183 -18.87 -5.01 -27.53
CA ALA A 183 -19.76 -4.07 -28.17
C ALA A 183 -20.81 -3.61 -27.16
N VAL A 184 -21.00 -2.31 -27.01
CA VAL A 184 -22.05 -1.71 -26.19
C VAL A 184 -22.88 -0.81 -27.10
N GLY A 185 -24.18 -1.09 -27.22
CA GLY A 185 -25.09 -0.34 -28.07
C GLY A 185 -25.33 1.09 -27.58
N ALA A 186 -26.20 1.79 -28.29
CA ALA A 186 -26.50 3.20 -28.03
C ALA A 186 -27.16 3.42 -26.65
N ALA A 187 -26.70 4.45 -25.91
CA ALA A 187 -27.29 4.90 -24.66
C ALA A 187 -27.47 3.80 -23.59
N PRO A 188 -26.39 3.07 -23.24
CA PRO A 188 -26.43 2.11 -22.13
C PRO A 188 -26.60 2.87 -20.80
N LEU A 189 -27.12 2.18 -19.79
CA LEU A 189 -27.30 2.73 -18.45
C LEU A 189 -26.77 1.76 -17.39
N PHE A 190 -25.87 2.25 -16.54
CA PHE A 190 -25.28 1.49 -15.44
C PHE A 190 -25.49 2.25 -14.13
N THR A 191 -26.25 1.69 -13.20
CA THR A 191 -26.61 2.40 -11.96
C THR A 191 -26.37 1.54 -10.74
N ALA A 192 -25.59 2.04 -9.78
CA ALA A 192 -25.34 1.37 -8.52
C ALA A 192 -25.33 2.34 -7.33
N HIS A 193 -26.18 3.36 -7.36
CA HIS A 193 -26.35 4.29 -6.25
C HIS A 193 -26.74 3.54 -4.97
N GLY A 194 -26.16 3.93 -3.84
CA GLY A 194 -26.60 3.42 -2.55
C GLY A 194 -26.95 4.52 -1.56
N VAL A 195 -27.77 4.17 -0.57
CA VAL A 195 -28.16 5.06 0.54
C VAL A 195 -27.07 5.11 1.61
N ALA A 196 -26.36 4.00 1.84
CA ALA A 196 -25.25 3.91 2.79
C ALA A 196 -23.87 4.11 2.14
N ALA A 197 -23.65 3.55 0.95
CA ALA A 197 -22.42 3.68 0.16
C ALA A 197 -22.70 3.42 -1.33
N GLY A 198 -21.91 4.01 -2.23
CA GLY A 198 -21.99 3.71 -3.67
C GLY A 198 -21.55 2.28 -4.00
N GLY A 199 -21.91 1.81 -5.20
CA GLY A 199 -21.56 0.48 -5.70
C GLY A 199 -20.21 0.42 -6.44
N SER A 200 -19.99 -0.66 -7.19
CA SER A 200 -18.75 -0.91 -7.93
C SER A 200 -19.02 -1.18 -9.41
N PHE A 201 -18.16 -0.65 -10.28
CA PHE A 201 -18.15 -0.93 -11.72
C PHE A 201 -16.79 -1.48 -12.15
N ASP A 202 -16.79 -2.72 -12.65
CA ASP A 202 -15.60 -3.40 -13.14
C ASP A 202 -15.72 -3.63 -14.64
N LEU A 203 -14.73 -3.18 -15.40
CA LEU A 203 -14.68 -3.34 -16.84
C LEU A 203 -13.30 -3.86 -17.28
N THR A 204 -13.30 -5.01 -17.95
CA THR A 204 -12.10 -5.58 -18.56
C THR A 204 -12.25 -5.63 -20.08
N THR A 205 -11.37 -4.93 -20.80
CA THR A 205 -11.39 -4.85 -22.26
C THR A 205 -10.37 -5.79 -22.91
N PRO A 206 -10.66 -6.33 -24.11
CA PRO A 206 -9.78 -7.27 -24.82
C PRO A 206 -8.63 -6.59 -25.60
N GLY A 207 -8.58 -5.26 -25.58
CA GLY A 207 -7.60 -4.43 -26.27
C GLY A 207 -7.43 -3.11 -25.54
N ALA A 208 -6.90 -2.10 -26.22
CA ALA A 208 -6.56 -0.83 -25.60
C ALA A 208 -7.79 -0.07 -25.07
N LEU A 209 -7.59 0.75 -24.05
CA LEU A 209 -8.60 1.58 -23.40
C LEU A 209 -8.16 3.04 -23.45
N GLU A 210 -9.02 3.91 -23.96
CA GLU A 210 -8.80 5.34 -24.05
C GLU A 210 -9.88 6.09 -23.25
N LEU A 211 -9.47 6.84 -22.23
CA LEU A 211 -10.34 7.73 -21.48
C LEU A 211 -10.19 9.14 -22.04
N PHE A 212 -11.31 9.80 -22.36
CA PHE A 212 -11.28 11.15 -22.92
C PHE A 212 -12.26 12.10 -22.23
N GLY A 213 -11.75 13.29 -21.89
CA GLY A 213 -12.38 14.23 -20.95
C GLY A 213 -13.31 15.28 -21.57
N ASN A 214 -13.99 16.02 -20.67
CA ASN A 214 -15.11 16.93 -20.97
C ASN A 214 -14.69 18.43 -21.03
N GLN A 215 -13.39 18.68 -21.11
CA GLN A 215 -12.74 20.01 -20.98
C GLN A 215 -13.23 21.09 -21.95
N THR A 216 -13.74 20.71 -23.14
CA THR A 216 -14.26 21.66 -24.12
C THR A 216 -15.68 21.33 -24.54
N ALA A 217 -16.42 22.33 -25.04
CA ALA A 217 -17.75 22.08 -25.62
C ALA A 217 -17.70 21.05 -26.78
N ALA A 218 -16.60 21.01 -27.53
CA ALA A 218 -16.38 20.04 -28.60
C ALA A 218 -16.15 18.63 -28.05
N SER A 219 -15.31 18.47 -27.01
CA SER A 219 -15.07 17.16 -26.40
C SER A 219 -16.32 16.62 -25.71
N ARG A 220 -17.13 17.48 -25.07
CA ARG A 220 -18.46 17.11 -24.53
C ARG A 220 -19.44 16.64 -25.61
N ALA A 221 -19.47 17.31 -26.75
CA ALA A 221 -20.31 16.89 -27.87
C ALA A 221 -19.87 15.54 -28.44
N LEU A 222 -18.55 15.31 -28.54
CA LEU A 222 -17.99 14.02 -28.95
C LEU A 222 -18.31 12.91 -27.93
N GLN A 223 -18.17 13.16 -26.63
CA GLN A 223 -18.54 12.21 -25.58
C GLN A 223 -20.00 11.76 -25.72
N ASN A 224 -20.92 12.72 -25.82
CA ASN A 224 -22.34 12.41 -26.01
C ASN A 224 -22.58 11.65 -27.32
N SER A 225 -21.90 12.02 -28.40
CA SER A 225 -22.02 11.32 -29.69
C SER A 225 -21.50 9.88 -29.63
N HIS A 226 -20.39 9.63 -28.92
CA HIS A 226 -19.84 8.28 -28.74
C HIS A 226 -20.75 7.44 -27.84
N TRP A 227 -21.22 7.99 -26.72
CA TRP A 227 -22.16 7.30 -25.83
C TRP A 227 -23.50 6.98 -26.50
N GLN A 228 -24.01 7.88 -27.35
CA GLN A 228 -25.23 7.67 -28.13
C GLN A 228 -25.04 6.81 -29.38
N GLY A 229 -23.82 6.71 -29.91
CA GLY A 229 -23.49 5.94 -31.11
C GLY A 229 -23.13 4.48 -30.84
N GLY A 230 -22.98 4.11 -29.56
CA GLY A 230 -22.44 2.83 -29.13
C GLY A 230 -20.90 2.85 -29.04
N LEU A 231 -20.39 1.91 -28.25
CA LEU A 231 -18.98 1.70 -28.00
C LEU A 231 -18.58 0.33 -28.57
N PHE A 232 -17.39 0.26 -29.13
CA PHE A 232 -16.85 -0.99 -29.66
C PHE A 232 -15.37 -1.07 -29.34
N ALA A 233 -14.92 -2.26 -28.96
CA ALA A 233 -13.53 -2.56 -28.74
C ALA A 233 -13.22 -3.99 -29.13
N ASP A 234 -12.05 -4.17 -29.73
CA ASP A 234 -11.44 -5.46 -30.00
C ASP A 234 -9.92 -5.32 -29.85
N ASN A 235 -9.15 -6.30 -30.31
CA ASN A 235 -7.69 -6.25 -30.24
C ASN A 235 -7.04 -5.17 -31.14
N SER A 236 -7.80 -4.54 -32.04
CA SER A 236 -7.33 -3.55 -33.02
C SER A 236 -7.95 -2.17 -32.85
N THR A 237 -9.11 -2.09 -32.18
CA THR A 237 -9.90 -0.89 -31.97
C THR A 237 -9.97 -0.60 -30.47
N PRO A 238 -9.45 0.55 -30.00
CA PRO A 238 -9.49 0.91 -28.58
C PRO A 238 -10.93 1.16 -28.11
N LEU A 239 -11.25 0.74 -26.88
CA LEU A 239 -12.48 1.18 -26.23
C LEU A 239 -12.31 2.64 -25.81
N ARG A 240 -13.16 3.53 -26.34
CA ARG A 240 -13.16 4.95 -25.95
C ARG A 240 -14.24 5.21 -24.91
N LEU A 241 -13.85 5.44 -23.66
CA LEU A 241 -14.79 5.78 -22.59
C LEU A 241 -14.86 7.29 -22.33
N PRO A 242 -16.06 7.88 -22.37
CA PRO A 242 -16.26 9.29 -22.06
C PRO A 242 -16.17 9.55 -20.55
N ALA A 243 -15.56 10.67 -20.15
CA ALA A 243 -15.49 11.04 -18.73
C ALA A 243 -16.85 11.23 -18.05
N GLY A 244 -17.92 11.50 -18.82
CA GLY A 244 -19.28 11.63 -18.30
C GLY A 244 -19.86 10.35 -17.65
N LEU A 245 -19.15 9.22 -17.75
CA LEU A 245 -19.46 7.99 -17.01
C LEU A 245 -19.10 8.11 -15.52
N PHE A 246 -18.15 8.98 -15.17
CA PHE A 246 -17.56 9.08 -13.83
C PHE A 246 -18.19 10.19 -12.97
N ASP A 247 -18.85 11.17 -13.59
CA ASP A 247 -19.46 12.33 -12.92
C ASP A 247 -21.00 12.30 -12.92
N GLY A 248 -21.62 11.21 -13.39
CA GLY A 248 -23.07 11.05 -13.48
C GLY A 248 -23.73 11.76 -14.68
N ALA A 249 -22.99 12.52 -15.49
CA ALA A 249 -23.57 13.35 -16.55
C ALA A 249 -24.29 12.57 -17.66
N LEU A 250 -23.98 11.27 -17.82
CA LEU A 250 -24.59 10.38 -18.80
C LEU A 250 -25.78 9.57 -18.23
N GLY A 251 -26.15 9.79 -16.97
CA GLY A 251 -27.19 9.04 -16.25
C GLY A 251 -26.70 7.73 -15.62
N SER A 252 -25.60 7.18 -16.10
CA SER A 252 -24.87 6.12 -15.39
C SER A 252 -24.13 6.71 -14.20
N GLY A 253 -24.14 6.05 -13.04
CA GLY A 253 -23.56 6.60 -11.82
C GLY A 253 -23.84 5.83 -10.54
N GLY A 254 -23.44 6.43 -9.42
CA GLY A 254 -23.59 5.88 -8.08
C GLY A 254 -22.44 4.94 -7.65
N PHE A 255 -21.35 4.92 -8.39
CA PHE A 255 -20.19 4.07 -8.09
C PHE A 255 -19.25 4.76 -7.11
N ALA A 256 -18.94 4.08 -6.01
CA ALA A 256 -17.84 4.45 -5.12
C ALA A 256 -16.52 3.83 -5.58
N SER A 257 -16.56 2.78 -6.40
CA SER A 257 -15.37 2.11 -6.94
C SER A 257 -15.52 1.89 -8.44
N ILE A 258 -14.50 2.25 -9.22
CA ILE A 258 -14.43 1.98 -10.65
C ILE A 258 -13.09 1.32 -10.99
N ASN A 259 -13.13 0.11 -11.52
CA ASN A 259 -11.96 -0.64 -11.93
C ASN A 259 -12.00 -0.85 -13.45
N LEU A 260 -11.04 -0.25 -14.15
CA LEU A 260 -10.92 -0.34 -15.60
C LEU A 260 -9.62 -1.06 -15.92
N ALA A 261 -9.73 -2.21 -16.57
CA ALA A 261 -8.60 -3.05 -16.91
C ALA A 261 -8.58 -3.34 -18.41
N THR A 262 -7.37 -3.46 -18.96
CA THR A 262 -7.14 -4.08 -20.27
C THR A 262 -6.46 -5.43 -20.06
N ILE A 263 -6.67 -6.35 -21.01
CA ILE A 263 -5.87 -7.56 -21.15
C ILE A 263 -5.25 -7.55 -22.54
N ASN A 264 -3.93 -7.41 -22.58
CA ASN A 264 -3.11 -7.20 -23.78
C ASN A 264 -3.45 -5.91 -24.55
N GLY A 265 -3.55 -4.79 -23.85
CA GLY A 265 -3.77 -3.48 -24.46
C GLY A 265 -3.26 -2.34 -23.58
N SER A 266 -2.93 -1.20 -24.18
CA SER A 266 -2.52 -0.01 -23.43
C SER A 266 -3.73 0.69 -22.79
N VAL A 267 -3.51 1.39 -21.67
CA VAL A 267 -4.49 2.31 -21.07
C VAL A 267 -3.99 3.72 -21.28
N THR A 268 -4.81 4.59 -21.86
CA THR A 268 -4.45 5.99 -22.11
C THR A 268 -5.52 6.93 -21.58
N VAL A 269 -5.15 7.88 -20.73
CA VAL A 269 -5.92 9.08 -20.47
C VAL A 269 -5.45 10.15 -21.43
N GLU A 270 -6.30 10.50 -22.38
CA GLU A 270 -5.97 11.42 -23.48
C GLU A 270 -5.54 12.80 -22.92
N PRO A 271 -4.57 13.48 -23.55
CA PRO A 271 -4.16 14.82 -23.13
C PRO A 271 -5.33 15.79 -22.99
N ALA A 272 -5.25 16.69 -22.00
CA ALA A 272 -6.32 17.63 -21.68
C ALA A 272 -7.68 16.96 -21.44
N SER A 273 -7.69 15.81 -20.76
CA SER A 273 -8.91 15.13 -20.29
C SER A 273 -9.11 15.32 -18.80
N ASP A 274 -10.28 15.82 -18.41
CA ASP A 274 -10.68 15.86 -17.00
C ASP A 274 -11.60 14.69 -16.68
N ILE A 275 -11.18 13.92 -15.68
CA ILE A 275 -11.89 12.80 -15.11
C ILE A 275 -12.09 13.13 -13.63
N THR A 276 -13.29 13.56 -13.26
CA THR A 276 -13.66 13.76 -11.86
C THR A 276 -14.62 12.65 -11.47
N LEU A 277 -14.22 11.81 -10.53
CA LEU A 277 -15.07 10.75 -10.01
C LEU A 277 -15.94 11.32 -8.89
N VAL A 278 -17.25 11.12 -8.99
CA VAL A 278 -18.22 11.57 -7.98
C VAL A 278 -19.09 10.40 -7.54
N THR A 279 -19.09 10.11 -6.24
CA THR A 279 -20.06 9.15 -5.68
C THR A 279 -21.38 9.88 -5.43
N GLU A 280 -22.41 9.52 -6.16
CA GLU A 280 -23.77 10.04 -5.93
C GLU A 280 -24.49 9.18 -4.88
N GLN A 281 -24.29 9.46 -3.59
CA GLN A 281 -24.95 8.73 -2.51
C GLN A 281 -26.38 9.23 -2.29
N MET A 282 -27.36 8.33 -2.25
CA MET A 282 -28.78 8.69 -2.12
C MET A 282 -29.13 9.22 -0.73
N VAL A 283 -29.66 10.45 -0.65
CA VAL A 283 -30.17 11.05 0.60
C VAL A 283 -31.70 11.01 0.63
N LEU A 284 -32.26 10.14 1.47
CA LEU A 284 -33.71 10.00 1.58
C LEU A 284 -34.33 11.17 2.37
N GLY A 285 -35.26 11.90 1.74
CA GLY A 285 -36.00 12.99 2.39
C GLY A 285 -37.20 12.51 3.21
N ASP A 286 -37.81 13.42 3.98
CA ASP A 286 -38.92 13.14 4.92
C ASP A 286 -40.11 12.39 4.32
N GLN A 287 -40.34 12.54 3.00
CA GLN A 287 -41.43 11.87 2.28
C GLN A 287 -41.22 10.35 2.14
N ALA A 288 -39.98 9.85 2.29
CA ALA A 288 -39.68 8.41 2.24
C ALA A 288 -40.47 7.63 3.32
N SER A 289 -40.73 8.26 4.47
CA SER A 289 -41.54 7.66 5.55
C SER A 289 -42.99 7.32 5.18
N PHE A 290 -43.52 7.93 4.10
CA PHE A 290 -44.86 7.67 3.58
C PHE A 290 -44.88 6.69 2.39
N THR A 291 -43.72 6.21 1.94
CA THR A 291 -43.61 5.28 0.81
C THR A 291 -43.85 3.84 1.27
N ASP A 292 -44.62 3.08 0.48
CA ASP A 292 -44.92 1.67 0.77
C ASP A 292 -43.74 0.73 0.49
N SER A 293 -43.60 -0.30 1.33
CA SER A 293 -42.59 -1.35 1.17
C SER A 293 -42.67 -1.99 -0.23
N GLY A 294 -41.52 -2.35 -0.79
CA GLY A 294 -41.38 -2.90 -2.14
C GLY A 294 -41.06 -1.87 -3.23
N ALA A 295 -41.12 -0.57 -2.91
CA ALA A 295 -40.71 0.49 -3.84
C ALA A 295 -39.20 0.42 -4.18
N HIS A 296 -38.86 0.90 -5.37
CA HIS A 296 -37.47 1.18 -5.74
C HIS A 296 -37.05 2.55 -5.19
N LEU A 297 -35.79 2.66 -4.77
CA LEU A 297 -35.19 3.93 -4.38
C LEU A 297 -34.28 4.42 -5.50
N GLY A 298 -34.27 5.74 -5.74
CA GLY A 298 -33.43 6.37 -6.75
C GLY A 298 -34.22 7.21 -7.75
N ALA A 299 -33.49 8.06 -8.47
CA ALA A 299 -34.04 9.01 -9.42
C ALA A 299 -35.02 8.33 -10.38
N SER A 300 -36.22 8.87 -10.49
CA SER A 300 -37.21 8.46 -11.48
C SER A 300 -36.55 8.35 -12.86
N ALA A 301 -36.80 7.26 -13.59
CA ALA A 301 -36.87 7.32 -15.04
C ALA A 301 -35.71 8.06 -15.74
N ILE A 302 -34.59 7.40 -16.02
CA ILE A 302 -33.62 7.90 -17.01
C ILE A 302 -34.16 7.60 -18.43
N GLY A 303 -35.35 8.12 -18.73
CA GLY A 303 -35.94 8.18 -20.07
C GLY A 303 -36.61 6.91 -20.61
N ARG A 304 -36.46 5.73 -20.01
CA ARG A 304 -37.27 4.55 -20.37
C ARG A 304 -38.47 4.44 -19.46
N GLY A 305 -39.67 4.59 -20.02
CA GLY A 305 -40.90 4.09 -19.41
C GLY A 305 -40.84 2.57 -19.34
N VAL A 306 -40.13 2.02 -18.36
CA VAL A 306 -40.35 0.64 -17.95
C VAL A 306 -41.81 0.59 -17.51
N ASN A 307 -42.59 -0.24 -18.18
CA ASN A 307 -43.97 -0.49 -17.81
C ASN A 307 -43.95 -1.37 -16.56
N LEU A 308 -43.50 -0.81 -15.43
CA LEU A 308 -43.60 -1.41 -14.11
C LEU A 308 -45.11 -1.50 -13.82
N SER A 309 -45.72 -2.62 -14.13
CA SER A 309 -47.16 -2.86 -14.08
C SER A 309 -47.82 -2.67 -12.70
N ASN A 310 -47.07 -2.24 -11.69
CA ASN A 310 -47.46 -2.30 -10.28
C ASN A 310 -47.48 -0.94 -9.54
N GLY A 311 -47.51 0.20 -10.24
CA GLY A 311 -47.98 1.47 -9.64
C GLY A 311 -47.29 1.95 -8.35
N LEU A 312 -46.03 1.62 -8.14
CA LEU A 312 -45.27 2.01 -6.94
C LEU A 312 -44.74 3.46 -7.07
N ALA A 313 -44.90 4.24 -6.01
CA ALA A 313 -44.48 5.64 -5.93
C ALA A 313 -42.95 5.79 -5.98
N THR A 314 -42.47 6.78 -6.74
CA THR A 314 -41.04 7.07 -6.93
C THR A 314 -40.59 8.22 -6.02
N VAL A 315 -39.45 8.07 -5.34
CA VAL A 315 -38.81 9.14 -4.54
C VAL A 315 -37.45 9.44 -5.17
N THR A 316 -37.24 10.68 -5.64
CA THR A 316 -35.92 11.15 -6.12
C THR A 316 -35.18 11.83 -4.96
N PRO A 317 -34.19 11.17 -4.34
CA PRO A 317 -33.37 11.78 -3.30
C PRO A 317 -32.38 12.81 -3.90
N PRO A 318 -32.00 13.88 -3.17
CA PRO A 318 -30.74 14.57 -3.44
C PRO A 318 -29.55 13.62 -3.25
N PHE A 319 -28.41 13.92 -3.89
CA PHE A 319 -27.17 13.13 -3.73
C PHE A 319 -26.15 13.85 -2.84
N ASP A 320 -25.52 13.11 -1.91
CA ASP A 320 -24.29 13.54 -1.24
C ASP A 320 -23.10 13.10 -2.10
N GLN A 321 -22.22 14.05 -2.43
CA GLN A 321 -21.06 13.89 -3.32
C GLN A 321 -19.73 13.91 -2.56
N THR A 322 -19.76 13.91 -1.22
CA THR A 322 -18.57 14.00 -0.37
C THR A 322 -18.00 12.64 0.03
N ALA A 323 -18.67 11.55 -0.35
CA ALA A 323 -18.25 10.19 -0.04
C ALA A 323 -16.96 9.83 -0.79
N ALA A 324 -16.00 9.26 -0.07
CA ALA A 324 -14.76 8.75 -0.63
C ALA A 324 -15.01 7.77 -1.77
N ASN A 325 -14.16 7.80 -2.78
CA ASN A 325 -14.27 6.96 -3.96
C ASN A 325 -12.92 6.58 -4.54
N GLN A 326 -12.91 5.54 -5.36
CA GLN A 326 -11.69 5.01 -5.92
C GLN A 326 -11.79 4.70 -7.40
N ILE A 327 -10.69 4.96 -8.11
CA ILE A 327 -10.50 4.56 -9.50
C ILE A 327 -9.21 3.76 -9.65
N THR A 328 -9.31 2.61 -10.31
CA THR A 328 -8.17 1.77 -10.68
C THR A 328 -8.08 1.69 -12.19
N LEU A 329 -6.93 2.03 -12.74
CA LEU A 329 -6.59 1.85 -14.14
C LEU A 329 -5.51 0.78 -14.26
N SER A 330 -5.82 -0.32 -14.95
CA SER A 330 -4.93 -1.49 -15.04
C SER A 330 -4.58 -1.83 -16.47
N ALA A 331 -3.29 -1.84 -16.80
CA ALA A 331 -2.78 -2.34 -18.08
C ALA A 331 -2.10 -3.70 -17.87
N ASN A 332 -2.75 -4.80 -18.28
CA ASN A 332 -2.23 -6.15 -18.04
C ASN A 332 -1.75 -6.83 -19.33
N SER A 333 -0.69 -7.60 -19.25
CA SER A 333 -0.24 -8.55 -20.29
C SER A 333 -0.42 -9.99 -19.80
N ARG A 334 -0.59 -10.95 -20.74
CA ARG A 334 -0.54 -12.40 -20.46
C ARG A 334 0.64 -13.11 -21.15
N LYS A 335 1.41 -12.41 -21.98
CA LYS A 335 2.46 -12.98 -22.86
C LYS A 335 3.74 -12.15 -22.91
N GLY A 336 4.01 -11.33 -21.90
CA GLY A 336 5.19 -10.46 -21.87
C GLY A 336 5.22 -9.39 -22.95
N GLU A 337 4.06 -8.95 -23.42
CA GLU A 337 4.00 -7.86 -24.39
C GLU A 337 4.11 -6.51 -23.69
N ALA A 338 4.64 -5.53 -24.41
CA ALA A 338 4.76 -4.16 -23.95
C ALA A 338 3.49 -3.39 -24.31
N PHE A 339 2.71 -3.07 -23.28
CA PHE A 339 1.59 -2.14 -23.37
C PHE A 339 1.85 -0.99 -22.43
N ASP A 340 1.40 0.20 -22.77
CA ASP A 340 1.70 1.39 -21.96
C ASP A 340 0.50 1.75 -21.08
N LEU A 341 0.77 2.38 -19.94
CA LEU A 341 -0.23 3.10 -19.16
C LEU A 341 0.16 4.57 -19.14
N VAL A 342 -0.62 5.41 -19.82
CA VAL A 342 -0.27 6.81 -20.06
C VAL A 342 -1.35 7.72 -19.50
N VAL A 343 -0.95 8.67 -18.65
CA VAL A 343 -1.75 9.84 -18.28
C VAL A 343 -1.18 11.06 -19.01
N GLY A 344 -1.87 11.48 -20.06
CA GLY A 344 -1.40 12.51 -20.98
C GLY A 344 -1.24 13.89 -20.34
N SER A 345 -0.44 14.74 -20.98
CA SER A 345 -0.19 16.11 -20.54
C SER A 345 -1.48 16.90 -20.34
N ALA A 346 -1.57 17.67 -19.26
CA ALA A 346 -2.74 18.47 -18.90
C ALA A 346 -4.04 17.67 -18.69
N ALA A 347 -4.01 16.34 -18.70
CA ALA A 347 -5.12 15.54 -18.19
C ALA A 347 -5.17 15.62 -16.65
N SER A 348 -6.34 15.43 -16.05
CA SER A 348 -6.49 15.31 -14.60
C SER A 348 -7.41 14.17 -14.22
N ILE A 349 -7.02 13.37 -13.24
CA ILE A 349 -7.87 12.41 -12.55
C ILE A 349 -8.07 12.93 -11.12
N GLU A 350 -9.31 13.20 -10.74
CA GLU A 350 -9.68 13.70 -9.41
C GLU A 350 -10.70 12.76 -8.76
N VAL A 351 -10.44 12.43 -7.51
CA VAL A 351 -11.35 11.67 -6.63
C VAL A 351 -11.77 12.53 -5.44
N ALA A 352 -12.88 12.17 -4.80
CA ALA A 352 -13.35 12.83 -3.59
C ALA A 352 -12.30 12.71 -2.47
N PRO A 353 -12.32 13.61 -1.46
CA PRO A 353 -11.44 13.51 -0.31
C PRO A 353 -11.47 12.14 0.36
N ARG A 354 -10.32 11.64 0.81
CA ARG A 354 -10.12 10.27 1.32
C ARG A 354 -10.30 9.17 0.25
N GLY A 355 -10.43 9.55 -1.01
CA GLY A 355 -10.51 8.65 -2.15
C GLY A 355 -9.15 8.09 -2.56
N ALA A 356 -9.14 7.19 -3.54
CA ALA A 356 -7.91 6.54 -4.00
C ALA A 356 -7.79 6.49 -5.53
N ILE A 357 -6.58 6.69 -6.05
CA ILE A 357 -6.24 6.51 -7.47
C ILE A 357 -5.15 5.44 -7.56
N THR A 358 -5.43 4.35 -8.27
CA THR A 358 -4.45 3.29 -8.52
C THR A 358 -4.16 3.18 -10.01
N LEU A 359 -2.90 3.32 -10.40
CA LEU A 359 -2.39 2.99 -11.73
C LEU A 359 -1.58 1.70 -11.61
N ALA A 360 -2.13 0.59 -12.09
CA ALA A 360 -1.52 -0.73 -12.03
C ALA A 360 -1.05 -1.18 -13.42
N HIS A 361 0.26 -1.26 -13.61
CA HIS A 361 0.86 -1.64 -14.88
C HIS A 361 1.53 -3.00 -14.75
N ASN A 362 0.87 -4.03 -15.25
CA ASN A 362 1.31 -5.42 -15.18
C ASN A 362 1.70 -5.90 -16.59
N SER A 363 2.63 -5.17 -17.23
CA SER A 363 3.10 -5.46 -18.60
C SER A 363 4.52 -4.94 -18.82
N ASN A 364 5.16 -5.28 -19.94
CA ASN A 364 6.56 -4.92 -20.18
C ASN A 364 6.78 -3.50 -20.75
N GLY A 365 5.74 -2.67 -20.85
CA GLY A 365 5.81 -1.32 -21.43
C GLY A 365 6.12 -0.20 -20.41
N LEU A 366 5.82 1.04 -20.81
CA LEU A 366 6.04 2.26 -20.04
C LEU A 366 4.79 2.65 -19.25
N MET A 367 4.94 3.00 -17.98
CA MET A 367 3.97 3.84 -17.26
C MET A 367 4.43 5.29 -17.35
N SER A 368 3.64 6.18 -17.95
CA SER A 368 3.98 7.59 -18.15
C SER A 368 2.92 8.50 -17.54
N LEU A 369 3.34 9.41 -16.67
CA LEU A 369 2.49 10.43 -16.03
C LEU A 369 2.99 11.82 -16.40
N GLU A 370 2.19 12.56 -17.17
CA GLU A 370 2.43 13.98 -17.53
C GLU A 370 1.28 14.91 -17.08
N GLY A 371 0.19 14.32 -16.55
CA GLY A 371 -0.99 15.02 -16.06
C GLY A 371 -1.07 15.13 -14.53
N ALA A 372 -2.25 15.45 -14.03
CA ALA A 372 -2.53 15.64 -12.61
C ALA A 372 -3.29 14.44 -12.01
N LEU A 373 -2.90 14.01 -10.81
CA LEU A 373 -3.65 13.06 -9.97
C LEU A 373 -4.02 13.77 -8.67
N VAL A 374 -5.30 13.85 -8.34
CA VAL A 374 -5.81 14.60 -7.18
C VAL A 374 -6.64 13.66 -6.29
N ALA A 375 -6.10 13.33 -5.12
CA ALA A 375 -6.72 12.46 -4.11
C ALA A 375 -6.46 13.00 -2.70
N ARG A 376 -6.95 14.21 -2.41
CA ARG A 376 -6.69 14.92 -1.14
C ARG A 376 -7.08 14.10 0.10
N GLY A 377 -6.16 13.98 1.03
CA GLY A 377 -6.30 13.15 2.24
C GLY A 377 -6.57 11.67 1.97
N GLY A 378 -6.23 11.20 0.77
CA GLY A 378 -6.40 9.84 0.28
C GLY A 378 -5.16 9.34 -0.44
N ASP A 379 -5.28 8.27 -1.22
CA ASP A 379 -4.10 7.51 -1.66
C ASP A 379 -3.89 7.56 -3.19
N VAL A 380 -2.63 7.67 -3.60
CA VAL A 380 -2.20 7.49 -4.99
C VAL A 380 -1.18 6.36 -5.04
N VAL A 381 -1.48 5.33 -5.84
CA VAL A 381 -0.61 4.16 -6.02
C VAL A 381 -0.21 4.04 -7.48
N LEU A 382 1.10 4.12 -7.73
CA LEU A 382 1.73 3.83 -9.02
C LEU A 382 2.50 2.52 -8.87
N SER A 383 1.94 1.42 -9.37
CA SER A 383 2.55 0.10 -9.25
C SER A 383 2.84 -0.47 -10.63
N GLN A 384 4.08 -0.89 -10.84
CA GLN A 384 4.51 -1.54 -12.06
C GLN A 384 5.15 -2.89 -11.73
N THR A 385 4.67 -3.94 -12.40
CA THR A 385 5.19 -5.31 -12.31
C THR A 385 5.36 -5.92 -13.69
N LYS A 386 6.43 -6.67 -13.91
CA LYS A 386 6.65 -7.42 -15.16
C LYS A 386 5.76 -8.66 -15.24
N ASP A 387 5.31 -8.97 -16.45
CA ASP A 387 4.60 -10.21 -16.77
C ASP A 387 5.55 -11.34 -17.21
N THR A 388 6.84 -11.05 -17.40
CA THR A 388 7.85 -12.05 -17.79
C THR A 388 9.10 -12.01 -16.96
N GLU A 389 9.75 -13.18 -16.89
CA GLU A 389 11.04 -13.40 -16.24
C GLU A 389 12.24 -12.70 -16.89
N GLU A 390 12.07 -11.83 -17.90
CA GLU A 390 13.20 -11.05 -18.42
C GLU A 390 13.87 -10.27 -17.28
N PHE A 391 15.17 -10.52 -17.09
CA PHE A 391 15.92 -10.03 -15.94
C PHE A 391 16.17 -8.52 -15.98
N TYR A 392 16.25 -7.94 -17.17
CA TYR A 392 16.45 -6.52 -17.41
C TYR A 392 15.59 -6.08 -18.59
N ASN A 393 14.81 -5.01 -18.40
CA ASN A 393 14.10 -4.36 -19.49
C ASN A 393 14.17 -2.85 -19.31
N SER A 394 15.03 -2.21 -20.08
CA SER A 394 15.23 -0.76 -20.01
C SER A 394 13.97 0.05 -20.33
N GLY A 395 12.98 -0.51 -21.05
CA GLY A 395 11.70 0.15 -21.33
C GLY A 395 10.66 0.00 -20.21
N HIS A 396 10.93 -0.84 -19.21
CA HIS A 396 10.04 -1.08 -18.08
C HIS A 396 10.28 -0.03 -16.98
N GLN A 397 9.57 1.09 -17.12
CA GLN A 397 9.79 2.26 -16.29
C GLN A 397 8.46 2.85 -15.83
N ILE A 398 8.47 3.43 -14.63
CA ILE A 398 7.53 4.49 -14.22
C ILE A 398 8.21 5.83 -14.49
N TRP A 399 7.63 6.60 -15.39
CA TRP A 399 8.05 7.97 -15.73
C TRP A 399 7.06 8.98 -15.15
N ILE A 400 7.54 9.82 -14.25
CA ILE A 400 6.83 11.00 -13.73
C ILE A 400 7.48 12.22 -14.39
N GLY A 401 6.81 12.74 -15.42
CA GLY A 401 7.34 13.81 -16.26
C GLY A 401 7.27 15.19 -15.62
N HIS A 402 7.92 16.16 -16.25
CA HIS A 402 8.04 17.53 -15.74
C HIS A 402 6.68 18.26 -15.63
N GLY A 403 5.65 17.78 -16.33
CA GLY A 403 4.28 18.31 -16.27
C GLY A 403 3.41 17.66 -15.20
N ALA A 404 3.90 16.61 -14.54
CA ALA A 404 3.13 15.83 -13.59
C ALA A 404 2.85 16.62 -12.30
N SER A 405 1.64 16.45 -11.77
CA SER A 405 1.26 16.96 -10.45
C SER A 405 0.49 15.89 -9.68
N ILE A 406 0.93 15.56 -8.47
CA ILE A 406 0.22 14.63 -7.58
C ILE A 406 -0.16 15.39 -6.31
N ASP A 407 -1.46 15.47 -6.01
CA ASP A 407 -2.00 16.18 -4.84
C ASP A 407 -2.75 15.20 -3.93
N VAL A 408 -2.14 14.85 -2.80
CA VAL A 408 -2.72 14.07 -1.70
C VAL A 408 -2.74 14.88 -0.40
N SER A 409 -2.64 16.20 -0.50
CA SER A 409 -2.56 17.11 0.65
C SER A 409 -3.76 17.03 1.60
N ALA A 410 -3.57 17.53 2.81
CA ALA A 410 -4.60 17.62 3.83
C ALA A 410 -5.77 18.48 3.34
N THR A 411 -6.97 18.17 3.85
CA THR A 411 -8.18 18.89 3.45
C THR A 411 -9.21 18.94 4.55
N PHE A 412 -10.06 19.98 4.53
CA PHE A 412 -11.12 20.16 5.49
C PHE A 412 -12.48 20.07 4.82
N LEU A 413 -13.26 19.06 5.22
CA LEU A 413 -14.62 18.82 4.76
C LEU A 413 -15.60 19.72 5.52
N SER A 414 -15.73 20.97 5.07
CA SER A 414 -16.57 21.97 5.72
C SER A 414 -18.07 21.71 5.54
N ARG A 415 -18.79 21.65 6.66
CA ARG A 415 -20.24 21.65 6.80
C ARG A 415 -20.69 22.93 7.53
N PRO A 416 -20.97 24.03 6.81
CA PRO A 416 -21.45 25.25 7.45
C PRO A 416 -22.87 25.05 7.99
N ASP A 417 -23.14 25.56 9.18
CA ASP A 417 -24.50 25.56 9.74
C ASP A 417 -25.35 26.74 9.21
N PRO A 418 -26.68 26.77 9.45
CA PRO A 418 -27.54 27.89 9.04
C PRO A 418 -27.17 29.26 9.66
N LEU A 419 -26.29 29.30 10.65
CA LEU A 419 -25.77 30.51 11.29
C LEU A 419 -24.40 30.94 10.71
N GLY A 420 -23.88 30.22 9.71
CA GLY A 420 -22.60 30.50 9.06
C GLY A 420 -21.37 30.05 9.87
N ARG A 421 -21.55 29.23 10.91
CA ARG A 421 -20.44 28.62 11.66
C ARG A 421 -19.89 27.44 10.87
N THR A 422 -18.58 27.37 10.74
CA THR A 422 -17.86 26.27 10.09
C THR A 422 -17.67 25.10 11.06
N PHE A 423 -18.33 23.99 10.76
CA PHE A 423 -18.06 22.67 11.32
C PHE A 423 -17.51 21.78 10.20
N GLY A 424 -16.94 20.62 10.51
CA GLY A 424 -16.40 19.76 9.47
C GLY A 424 -15.38 18.76 10.01
N ASP A 425 -14.93 17.91 9.11
CA ASP A 425 -13.92 16.89 9.41
C ASP A 425 -12.59 17.34 8.81
N LEU A 426 -11.55 17.37 9.65
CA LEU A 426 -10.19 17.58 9.19
C LEU A 426 -9.59 16.23 8.78
N VAL A 427 -9.09 16.16 7.55
CA VAL A 427 -8.44 14.99 6.99
C VAL A 427 -6.95 15.31 6.86
N ASP A 428 -6.10 14.46 7.45
CA ASP A 428 -4.66 14.50 7.26
C ASP A 428 -4.30 14.33 5.77
N ALA A 429 -3.10 14.74 5.36
CA ALA A 429 -2.62 14.39 4.03
C ALA A 429 -2.47 12.87 3.90
N GLY A 430 -2.73 12.36 2.70
CA GLY A 430 -2.71 10.94 2.43
C GLY A 430 -1.35 10.44 1.94
N SER A 431 -1.33 9.45 1.05
CA SER A 431 -0.09 8.78 0.66
C SER A 431 0.14 8.69 -0.85
N LEU A 432 1.40 8.76 -1.25
CA LEU A 432 1.88 8.41 -2.59
C LEU A 432 2.80 7.20 -2.49
N SER A 433 2.45 6.11 -3.15
CA SER A 433 3.28 4.92 -3.29
C SER A 433 3.70 4.72 -4.74
N VAL A 434 5.01 4.64 -4.99
CA VAL A 434 5.58 4.39 -6.32
C VAL A 434 6.49 3.17 -6.24
N SER A 435 6.08 2.09 -6.89
CA SER A 435 6.79 0.81 -6.89
C SER A 435 6.95 0.25 -8.29
N SER A 436 8.18 -0.09 -8.66
CA SER A 436 8.49 -0.77 -9.92
C SER A 436 9.50 -1.90 -9.71
N ASP A 437 9.32 -3.02 -10.40
CA ASP A 437 10.36 -4.04 -10.59
C ASP A 437 11.29 -3.74 -11.79
N GLY A 438 11.16 -2.54 -12.36
CA GLY A 438 12.08 -1.86 -13.27
C GLY A 438 12.60 -0.55 -12.67
N PHE A 439 12.54 0.53 -13.46
CA PHE A 439 13.00 1.85 -13.05
C PHE A 439 11.87 2.76 -12.56
N VAL A 440 12.17 3.63 -11.59
CA VAL A 440 11.33 4.78 -11.22
C VAL A 440 12.09 6.06 -11.54
N LEU A 441 11.57 6.87 -12.45
CA LEU A 441 12.20 8.11 -12.92
C LEU A 441 11.23 9.28 -12.74
N ALA A 442 11.57 10.25 -11.91
CA ALA A 442 10.84 11.49 -11.77
C ALA A 442 11.70 12.67 -12.23
N ALA A 443 11.18 13.42 -13.21
CA ALA A 443 11.85 14.58 -13.79
C ALA A 443 11.79 15.80 -12.87
N ALA A 444 12.80 16.66 -12.97
CA ALA A 444 12.75 17.99 -12.38
C ALA A 444 11.54 18.78 -12.92
N GLY A 445 10.82 19.45 -12.02
CA GLY A 445 9.60 20.20 -12.31
C GLY A 445 8.30 19.46 -11.99
N ALA A 446 8.32 18.12 -11.87
CA ALA A 446 7.20 17.36 -11.33
C ALA A 446 6.86 17.82 -9.90
N GLN A 447 5.58 17.97 -9.57
CA GLN A 447 5.12 18.51 -8.29
C GLN A 447 4.39 17.43 -7.49
N ILE A 448 4.77 17.25 -6.22
CA ILE A 448 4.13 16.30 -5.31
C ILE A 448 3.75 17.03 -4.03
N ASN A 449 2.44 17.21 -3.84
CA ASN A 449 1.87 17.88 -2.68
C ASN A 449 1.30 16.85 -1.69
N LEU A 450 2.05 16.66 -0.61
CA LEU A 450 1.74 15.86 0.59
C LEU A 450 1.56 16.77 1.82
N ALA A 451 1.36 18.08 1.63
CA ALA A 451 1.38 19.03 2.72
C ALA A 451 0.22 18.81 3.70
N GLY A 452 0.56 18.86 4.99
CA GLY A 452 -0.40 19.06 6.06
C GLY A 452 -0.88 20.51 6.09
N ASP A 453 -1.94 20.79 6.85
CA ASP A 453 -2.51 22.14 6.91
C ASP A 453 -3.09 22.43 8.31
N SER A 454 -3.37 23.69 8.60
CA SER A 454 -4.00 24.14 9.84
C SER A 454 -5.34 24.80 9.55
N PHE A 455 -6.40 24.28 10.18
CA PHE A 455 -7.76 24.78 9.99
C PHE A 455 -8.33 25.34 11.28
N ARG A 456 -8.89 26.53 11.17
CA ARG A 456 -9.54 27.20 12.29
C ARG A 456 -11.02 26.87 12.32
N VAL A 457 -11.46 26.10 13.31
CA VAL A 457 -12.84 25.57 13.41
C VAL A 457 -13.58 26.11 14.63
N ASN A 458 -14.91 26.20 14.52
CA ASN A 458 -15.76 26.50 15.67
C ASN A 458 -16.01 25.21 16.47
N LEU A 459 -15.90 25.31 17.80
CA LEU A 459 -16.20 24.18 18.68
C LEU A 459 -17.70 24.15 19.03
N ASP A 460 -18.26 22.95 19.17
CA ASP A 460 -19.68 22.74 19.51
C ASP A 460 -20.10 23.43 20.82
N GLN A 461 -19.17 23.53 21.79
CA GLN A 461 -19.40 24.20 23.08
C GLN A 461 -19.16 25.72 23.05
N GLY A 462 -18.91 26.29 21.87
CA GLY A 462 -18.52 27.68 21.69
C GLY A 462 -17.00 27.88 21.79
N GLY A 463 -16.48 28.87 21.07
CA GLY A 463 -15.05 29.12 20.94
C GLY A 463 -14.49 28.66 19.60
N VAL A 464 -13.18 28.89 19.41
CA VAL A 464 -12.47 28.60 18.16
C VAL A 464 -11.17 27.89 18.51
N ALA A 465 -10.86 26.83 17.77
CA ALA A 465 -9.60 26.09 17.89
C ALA A 465 -8.91 25.97 16.53
N ASP A 466 -7.59 25.89 16.54
CA ASP A 466 -6.81 25.50 15.38
C ASP A 466 -6.61 23.98 15.44
N LEU A 467 -7.05 23.29 14.40
CA LEU A 467 -6.80 21.87 14.19
C LEU A 467 -5.66 21.74 13.19
N HIS A 468 -4.71 20.83 13.46
CA HIS A 468 -3.55 20.60 12.62
C HIS A 468 -3.67 19.23 11.95
N ALA A 469 -3.63 19.24 10.63
CA ALA A 469 -3.50 18.05 9.82
C ALA A 469 -2.02 17.78 9.56
N ARG A 470 -1.65 16.51 9.61
CA ARG A 470 -0.28 16.05 9.36
C ARG A 470 0.02 16.03 7.86
N GLY A 471 1.30 16.15 7.53
CA GLY A 471 1.82 15.87 6.20
C GLY A 471 1.75 14.37 5.87
N GLY A 472 1.76 14.07 4.58
CA GLY A 472 1.49 12.75 4.02
C GLY A 472 2.71 11.84 3.91
N ASN A 473 2.51 10.65 3.35
CA ASN A 473 3.56 9.64 3.22
C ASN A 473 4.02 9.47 1.77
N LEU A 474 5.33 9.46 1.53
CA LEU A 474 5.94 9.14 0.24
C LEU A 474 6.69 7.82 0.35
N ASN A 475 6.22 6.80 -0.37
CA ASN A 475 6.85 5.47 -0.40
C ASN A 475 7.42 5.20 -1.79
N LEU A 476 8.71 4.91 -1.86
CA LEU A 476 9.45 4.71 -3.10
C LEU A 476 10.17 3.37 -3.08
N SER A 477 9.97 2.56 -4.12
CA SER A 477 10.74 1.34 -4.32
C SER A 477 10.99 1.03 -5.79
N ALA A 478 12.21 0.60 -6.09
CA ALA A 478 12.61 0.16 -7.42
C ALA A 478 13.56 -1.03 -7.32
N VAL A 479 13.50 -1.92 -8.31
CA VAL A 479 14.44 -3.05 -8.44
C VAL A 479 15.63 -2.69 -9.34
N GLU A 480 15.39 -2.08 -10.50
CA GLU A 480 16.47 -1.78 -11.46
C GLU A 480 17.15 -0.44 -11.18
N GLY A 481 16.42 0.58 -10.72
CA GLY A 481 17.00 1.87 -10.33
C GLY A 481 15.95 2.93 -10.05
N LEU A 482 16.31 3.94 -9.26
CA LEU A 482 15.44 5.07 -8.95
C LEU A 482 16.20 6.37 -9.16
N LEU A 483 15.58 7.32 -9.86
CA LEU A 483 16.03 8.69 -9.93
C LEU A 483 14.85 9.60 -9.67
N PHE A 484 14.85 10.29 -8.54
CA PHE A 484 13.68 11.04 -8.08
C PHE A 484 14.00 12.52 -7.88
N ASN A 485 13.76 13.31 -8.93
CA ASN A 485 14.02 14.76 -8.96
C ASN A 485 12.73 15.59 -8.87
N ALA A 486 11.63 15.01 -8.41
CA ALA A 486 10.38 15.75 -8.21
C ALA A 486 10.51 16.76 -7.06
N GLU A 487 9.79 17.87 -7.15
CA GLU A 487 9.61 18.82 -6.05
C GLU A 487 8.53 18.28 -5.11
N VAL A 488 8.89 18.11 -3.83
CA VAL A 488 8.01 17.52 -2.83
C VAL A 488 7.72 18.53 -1.72
N ASP A 489 6.45 18.69 -1.35
CA ASP A 489 6.02 19.37 -0.13
C ASP A 489 5.27 18.39 0.76
N ALA A 490 5.88 17.97 1.86
CA ALA A 490 5.32 17.12 2.90
C ALA A 490 5.29 17.84 4.26
N ALA A 491 5.39 19.17 4.27
CA ALA A 491 5.44 19.94 5.49
C ALA A 491 4.11 19.84 6.27
N GLY A 492 4.21 19.74 7.60
CA GLY A 492 3.06 19.96 8.48
C GLY A 492 3.11 21.34 9.14
N PRO A 493 2.07 21.75 9.89
CA PRO A 493 2.07 23.00 10.65
C PRO A 493 3.25 23.15 11.63
N THR A 494 3.82 22.03 12.05
CA THR A 494 5.08 21.93 12.82
C THR A 494 5.96 20.82 12.24
N ALA A 495 7.27 20.83 12.54
CA ALA A 495 8.19 19.76 12.11
C ALA A 495 7.75 18.36 12.58
N ALA A 496 7.20 18.24 13.80
CA ALA A 496 6.70 16.97 14.33
C ALA A 496 5.46 16.44 13.60
N THR A 497 4.71 17.32 12.92
CA THR A 497 3.56 16.99 12.09
C THR A 497 3.90 16.85 10.60
N GLY A 498 5.18 16.96 10.23
CA GLY A 498 5.63 16.69 8.87
C GLY A 498 5.32 15.26 8.43
N GLY A 499 5.32 15.04 7.12
CA GLY A 499 5.07 13.76 6.48
C GLY A 499 6.15 12.72 6.73
N SER A 500 6.09 11.59 6.05
CA SER A 500 7.14 10.57 6.10
C SER A 500 7.66 10.22 4.71
N LEU A 501 8.96 9.92 4.63
CA LEU A 501 9.60 9.36 3.45
C LEU A 501 10.04 7.93 3.77
N GLN A 502 9.68 6.99 2.90
CA GLN A 502 10.22 5.63 2.90
C GLN A 502 10.83 5.32 1.54
N VAL A 503 12.08 4.85 1.55
CA VAL A 503 12.81 4.44 0.35
C VAL A 503 13.32 3.04 0.57
N THR A 504 12.85 2.11 -0.24
CA THR A 504 13.25 0.71 -0.15
C THR A 504 13.96 0.30 -1.43
N SER A 505 15.23 -0.04 -1.30
CA SER A 505 15.96 -0.70 -2.36
C SER A 505 15.58 -2.18 -2.41
N LEU A 506 15.06 -2.62 -3.55
CA LEU A 506 14.63 -3.99 -3.76
C LEU A 506 15.70 -4.76 -4.52
N ARG A 507 16.05 -5.94 -4.00
CA ARG A 507 16.92 -6.88 -4.71
C ARG A 507 16.10 -8.01 -5.32
N ARG A 508 16.35 -8.31 -6.60
CA ARG A 508 15.93 -9.57 -7.19
C ARG A 508 16.88 -10.69 -6.73
N ILE A 509 16.41 -11.57 -5.85
CA ILE A 509 17.15 -12.76 -5.40
C ILE A 509 16.67 -13.96 -6.23
N ASP A 510 17.54 -14.48 -7.10
CA ASP A 510 17.29 -15.76 -7.78
C ASP A 510 17.51 -16.92 -6.80
N SER A 511 16.45 -17.35 -6.11
CA SER A 511 16.51 -18.55 -5.25
C SER A 511 16.46 -19.87 -6.05
N ALA A 512 16.13 -19.84 -7.34
CA ALA A 512 15.72 -21.05 -8.06
C ALA A 512 16.87 -21.90 -8.63
N ASN A 513 18.08 -21.38 -8.86
CA ASN A 513 19.11 -22.17 -9.57
C ASN A 513 20.58 -21.94 -9.14
N GLY A 514 20.87 -21.15 -8.09
CA GLY A 514 22.26 -20.96 -7.60
C GLY A 514 23.25 -20.40 -8.63
N ALA A 515 22.78 -19.99 -9.81
CA ALA A 515 23.54 -19.34 -10.85
C ALA A 515 23.16 -17.87 -10.86
N VAL A 516 24.00 -17.06 -10.23
CA VAL A 516 23.95 -15.60 -10.37
C VAL A 516 24.23 -15.29 -11.84
N ASN A 517 23.21 -14.90 -12.60
CA ASN A 517 23.38 -14.56 -14.00
C ASN A 517 24.17 -13.24 -14.09
N ALA A 518 25.35 -13.29 -14.72
CA ALA A 518 26.38 -12.23 -14.73
C ALA A 518 26.00 -10.94 -15.50
N THR A 519 24.75 -10.79 -15.91
CA THR A 519 24.23 -9.61 -16.63
C THR A 519 23.57 -8.60 -15.69
N TYR A 520 23.24 -9.01 -14.46
CA TYR A 520 22.77 -8.10 -13.42
C TYR A 520 23.97 -7.66 -12.57
N PRO A 521 24.16 -6.35 -12.30
CA PRO A 521 25.19 -5.91 -11.36
C PRO A 521 24.83 -6.43 -9.96
N THR A 522 25.50 -7.47 -9.50
CA THR A 522 25.23 -8.09 -8.19
C THR A 522 25.81 -7.30 -7.01
N GLN A 523 26.38 -6.13 -7.29
CA GLN A 523 27.15 -5.31 -6.35
C GLN A 523 26.61 -3.88 -6.19
N PHE A 524 25.51 -3.53 -6.83
CA PHE A 524 24.96 -2.17 -6.78
C PHE A 524 23.55 -2.28 -6.21
N GLU A 525 23.48 -2.23 -4.88
CA GLU A 525 22.28 -1.87 -4.18
C GLU A 525 22.71 -0.67 -3.33
N GLN A 526 22.56 0.55 -3.88
CA GLN A 526 23.04 1.74 -3.21
C GLN A 526 21.95 2.80 -3.17
N ILE A 527 21.63 3.28 -1.97
CA ILE A 527 20.90 4.55 -1.83
C ILE A 527 21.94 5.65 -1.81
N ARG A 528 21.88 6.55 -2.79
CA ARG A 528 22.82 7.67 -2.92
C ARG A 528 22.06 9.00 -2.86
N PRO A 529 22.08 9.69 -1.71
CA PRO A 529 21.66 11.08 -1.65
C PRO A 529 22.64 11.92 -2.47
N GLY A 530 22.21 12.39 -3.63
CA GLY A 530 23.00 13.25 -4.51
C GLY A 530 22.15 13.81 -5.64
N SER A 531 22.47 15.02 -6.10
CA SER A 531 21.82 15.60 -7.28
C SER A 531 22.33 14.89 -8.53
N HIS A 532 21.48 14.07 -9.15
CA HIS A 532 21.79 13.41 -10.40
C HIS A 532 20.78 13.88 -11.46
N GLU A 533 21.26 14.43 -12.57
CA GLU A 533 20.36 14.87 -13.65
C GLU A 533 20.16 13.75 -14.67
N LEU A 534 18.95 13.68 -15.24
CA LEU A 534 18.72 12.86 -16.42
C LEU A 534 19.62 13.34 -17.57
N PRO A 535 20.08 12.43 -18.46
CA PRO A 535 20.92 12.84 -19.57
C PRO A 535 20.16 13.83 -20.45
N ALA A 536 20.87 14.85 -20.96
CA ALA A 536 20.29 15.83 -21.85
C ALA A 536 19.67 15.14 -23.08
N GLY A 537 18.36 15.32 -23.27
CA GLY A 537 17.61 14.68 -24.37
C GLY A 537 17.12 13.26 -24.10
N PHE A 538 17.12 12.81 -22.83
CA PHE A 538 16.43 11.58 -22.42
C PHE A 538 14.96 11.58 -22.86
N VAL A 539 14.48 10.43 -23.31
CA VAL A 539 13.10 10.20 -23.74
C VAL A 539 12.53 9.08 -22.89
N ALA A 540 11.33 9.28 -22.33
CA ALA A 540 10.64 8.27 -21.51
C ALA A 540 10.53 6.92 -22.24
N GLY A 541 10.78 5.82 -21.51
CA GLY A 541 10.84 4.46 -22.07
C GLY A 541 12.13 4.16 -22.85
N GLY A 542 13.03 5.13 -22.99
CA GLY A 542 14.39 4.92 -23.50
C GLY A 542 15.33 4.35 -22.45
N ASP A 543 16.48 3.85 -22.87
CA ASP A 543 17.46 3.27 -21.96
C ASP A 543 18.00 4.33 -20.98
N PRO A 544 17.79 4.19 -19.66
CA PRO A 544 18.28 5.16 -18.68
C PRO A 544 19.78 5.02 -18.46
N LEU A 545 20.45 4.06 -19.12
CA LEU A 545 21.90 3.93 -19.12
C LEU A 545 22.54 5.13 -19.80
N PHE A 546 23.26 5.91 -19.00
CA PHE A 546 24.09 7.02 -19.44
C PHE A 546 25.21 6.51 -20.36
N GLY A 547 24.99 6.55 -21.67
CA GLY A 547 25.88 6.01 -22.70
C GLY A 547 27.16 6.81 -22.98
N ASP A 548 27.64 7.62 -22.03
CA ASP A 548 28.80 8.51 -22.22
C ASP A 548 30.13 8.00 -21.61
N GLY A 549 30.10 6.82 -20.97
CA GLY A 549 31.28 6.26 -20.31
C GLY A 549 31.66 6.97 -19.00
N SER A 550 30.80 7.83 -18.47
CA SER A 550 30.85 8.27 -17.08
C SER A 550 30.35 7.16 -16.16
N SER A 551 30.99 7.03 -15.00
CA SER A 551 30.93 5.86 -14.12
C SER A 551 29.67 5.76 -13.23
N ALA A 552 28.56 6.40 -13.57
CA ALA A 552 27.35 6.38 -12.76
C ALA A 552 26.14 5.92 -13.59
N SER A 553 26.02 4.61 -13.81
CA SER A 553 24.76 4.01 -14.27
C SER A 553 23.70 4.14 -13.17
N PRO A 554 22.41 4.41 -13.46
CA PRO A 554 21.37 4.40 -12.44
C PRO A 554 21.00 2.95 -12.06
N GLN A 555 21.56 1.95 -12.75
CA GLN A 555 21.35 0.55 -12.42
C GLN A 555 21.80 0.25 -10.99
N GLY A 556 20.89 -0.32 -10.21
CA GLY A 556 21.15 -0.71 -8.83
C GLY A 556 21.36 0.46 -7.87
N THR A 557 21.08 1.69 -8.31
CA THR A 557 21.24 2.90 -7.49
C THR A 557 19.92 3.64 -7.37
N LEU A 558 19.59 4.05 -6.16
CA LEU A 558 18.43 4.87 -5.84
C LEU A 558 18.93 6.27 -5.49
N TRP A 559 18.78 7.20 -6.44
CA TRP A 559 19.18 8.60 -6.32
C TRP A 559 18.02 9.47 -5.86
N ILE A 560 18.23 10.19 -4.78
CA ILE A 560 17.29 11.18 -4.24
C ILE A 560 18.04 12.46 -3.98
N ASP A 561 17.48 13.58 -4.43
CA ASP A 561 18.11 14.88 -4.25
C ASP A 561 18.16 15.26 -2.75
N PRO A 562 19.37 15.46 -2.17
CA PRO A 562 19.55 15.81 -0.76
C PRO A 562 18.97 17.19 -0.42
N GLN A 563 18.90 18.11 -1.37
CA GLN A 563 18.25 19.40 -1.17
C GLN A 563 16.73 19.20 -1.02
N GLN A 564 16.11 18.36 -1.85
CA GLN A 564 14.69 18.01 -1.72
C GLN A 564 14.40 17.33 -0.38
N LEU A 565 15.21 16.35 0.01
CA LEU A 565 15.12 15.68 1.32
C LEU A 565 15.11 16.66 2.50
N ALA A 566 15.97 17.69 2.44
CA ALA A 566 16.08 18.69 3.51
C ALA A 566 14.95 19.74 3.49
N THR A 567 14.40 20.09 2.32
CA THR A 567 13.40 21.16 2.20
C THR A 567 11.95 20.68 2.11
N ALA A 568 11.72 19.39 1.83
CA ALA A 568 10.37 18.83 1.65
C ALA A 568 9.53 18.82 2.94
N GLY A 569 10.11 19.06 4.11
CA GLY A 569 9.34 19.15 5.36
C GLY A 569 8.93 17.81 5.97
N PHE A 570 9.62 16.72 5.62
CA PHE A 570 9.42 15.42 6.26
C PHE A 570 9.65 15.47 7.78
N GLY A 571 8.71 14.88 8.52
CA GLY A 571 8.84 14.63 9.95
C GLY A 571 9.55 13.31 10.26
N ALA A 572 9.56 12.36 9.33
CA ALA A 572 10.23 11.06 9.47
C ALA A 572 10.90 10.63 8.15
N VAL A 573 12.08 10.01 8.23
CA VAL A 573 12.82 9.49 7.07
C VAL A 573 13.28 8.07 7.34
N ASN A 574 12.90 7.13 6.47
CA ASN A 574 13.25 5.72 6.53
C ASN A 574 13.94 5.31 5.22
N LEU A 575 15.22 4.96 5.29
CA LEU A 575 16.01 4.47 4.15
C LEU A 575 16.40 3.02 4.40
N THR A 576 15.98 2.12 3.53
CA THR A 576 16.15 0.68 3.68
C THR A 576 16.85 0.06 2.49
N THR A 577 17.93 -0.67 2.76
CA THR A 577 18.61 -1.54 1.80
C THR A 577 18.47 -2.99 2.23
N THR A 578 18.13 -3.89 1.31
CA THR A 578 17.98 -5.33 1.55
C THR A 578 19.33 -6.04 1.73
N SER A 579 20.34 -5.64 0.96
CA SER A 579 21.70 -6.20 0.99
C SER A 579 22.78 -5.20 0.55
N GLY A 580 22.41 -3.93 0.47
CA GLY A 580 23.19 -2.85 -0.10
C GLY A 580 23.87 -1.94 0.92
N SER A 581 24.35 -0.80 0.43
CA SER A 581 24.90 0.29 1.23
C SER A 581 24.13 1.59 1.06
N ILE A 582 24.17 2.45 2.06
CA ILE A 582 23.81 3.86 1.90
C ILE A 582 25.12 4.61 1.66
N ALA A 583 25.25 5.28 0.51
CA ALA A 583 26.48 5.98 0.12
C ALA A 583 26.23 7.48 -0.02
N VAL A 584 27.00 8.29 0.69
CA VAL A 584 26.88 9.75 0.72
C VAL A 584 28.10 10.36 0.02
N ASP A 585 27.85 10.93 -1.16
CA ASP A 585 28.91 11.46 -2.04
C ASP A 585 29.17 12.96 -1.85
N SER A 586 28.29 13.66 -1.12
CA SER A 586 28.36 15.10 -0.85
C SER A 586 27.73 15.42 0.50
N ASP A 587 27.97 16.63 1.01
CA ASP A 587 27.39 17.07 2.28
C ASP A 587 25.87 16.90 2.32
N LEU A 588 25.38 16.25 3.39
CA LEU A 588 23.97 16.00 3.63
C LEU A 588 23.63 16.28 5.08
N THR A 589 22.65 17.16 5.31
CA THR A 589 22.04 17.38 6.62
C THR A 589 20.57 17.01 6.58
N LEU A 590 20.16 16.02 7.37
CA LEU A 590 18.78 15.64 7.58
C LEU A 590 18.34 16.13 8.96
N ASN A 591 17.40 17.06 8.99
CA ASN A 591 16.81 17.59 10.21
C ASN A 591 15.29 17.38 10.18
N VAL A 592 14.81 16.41 10.95
CA VAL A 592 13.41 15.97 10.91
C VAL A 592 12.78 15.98 12.30
N GLY A 593 11.47 16.16 12.35
CA GLY A 593 10.76 16.42 13.60
C GLY A 593 10.44 15.20 14.46
N ARG A 594 10.68 13.96 13.99
CA ARG A 594 10.36 12.73 14.72
C ARG A 594 11.48 11.70 14.69
N GLU A 595 11.81 11.17 13.52
CA GLU A 595 12.70 10.00 13.44
C GLU A 595 13.50 9.91 12.14
N ILE A 596 14.72 9.40 12.24
CA ILE A 596 15.53 8.96 11.10
C ILE A 596 15.90 7.50 11.32
N ASN A 597 15.57 6.65 10.36
CA ASN A 597 15.90 5.24 10.38
C ASN A 597 16.71 4.88 9.13
N LEU A 598 17.96 4.44 9.35
CA LEU A 598 18.85 3.95 8.29
C LEU A 598 19.04 2.44 8.46
N VAL A 599 18.26 1.66 7.71
CA VAL A 599 18.31 0.20 7.71
C VAL A 599 19.30 -0.27 6.64
N THR A 600 20.55 -0.39 7.04
CA THR A 600 21.64 -0.89 6.18
C THR A 600 22.73 -1.52 7.02
N SER A 601 23.45 -2.49 6.46
CA SER A 601 24.66 -3.02 7.08
C SER A 601 25.90 -2.19 6.78
N HIS A 602 25.84 -1.26 5.81
CA HIS A 602 27.00 -0.51 5.33
C HIS A 602 26.65 0.94 5.00
N LEU A 603 27.30 1.88 5.69
CA LEU A 603 27.20 3.32 5.45
C LEU A 603 28.54 3.82 4.93
N GLN A 604 28.57 4.39 3.73
CA GLN A 604 29.79 4.82 3.07
C GLN A 604 29.78 6.33 2.83
N LEU A 605 30.86 7.03 3.22
CA LEU A 605 31.06 8.44 2.89
C LEU A 605 32.19 8.58 1.86
N ALA A 606 32.00 9.40 0.83
CA ALA A 606 33.03 9.64 -0.18
C ALA A 606 33.81 10.94 0.07
N GLY A 607 35.13 10.90 -0.06
CA GLY A 607 35.98 12.08 0.03
C GLY A 607 35.88 12.79 1.38
N GLU A 608 35.57 14.09 1.36
CA GLU A 608 35.42 14.95 2.54
C GLU A 608 33.93 15.18 2.92
N ALA A 609 33.00 14.36 2.42
CA ALA A 609 31.56 14.56 2.63
C ALA A 609 31.19 14.59 4.13
N GLU A 610 30.28 15.50 4.50
CA GLU A 610 29.71 15.58 5.84
C GLU A 610 28.26 15.05 5.87
N LEU A 611 28.00 14.02 6.70
CA LEU A 611 26.65 13.54 6.99
C LEU A 611 26.23 13.99 8.39
N SER A 612 25.12 14.73 8.50
CA SER A 612 24.54 15.16 9.77
C SER A 612 23.09 14.75 9.90
N LEU A 613 22.77 13.96 10.93
CA LEU A 613 21.42 13.51 11.26
C LEU A 613 20.93 14.17 12.54
N VAL A 614 19.79 14.85 12.48
CA VAL A 614 19.17 15.54 13.61
C VAL A 614 17.69 15.15 13.70
N ALA A 615 17.32 14.42 14.74
CA ALA A 615 15.94 13.99 14.99
C ALA A 615 15.77 13.57 16.46
N PRO A 616 14.56 13.63 17.05
CA PRO A 616 14.33 13.05 18.38
C PRO A 616 14.77 11.58 18.49
N VAL A 617 14.51 10.76 17.47
CA VAL A 617 14.91 9.34 17.43
C VAL A 617 15.78 9.07 16.21
N VAL A 618 16.92 8.40 16.40
CA VAL A 618 17.76 7.93 15.29
C VAL A 618 18.09 6.44 15.46
N THR A 619 17.72 5.63 14.48
CA THR A 619 18.02 4.20 14.46
C THR A 619 18.92 3.87 13.27
N LEU A 620 19.98 3.11 13.51
CA LEU A 620 21.02 2.79 12.53
C LEU A 620 21.33 1.30 12.54
N GLY A 621 21.50 0.70 11.36
CA GLY A 621 21.84 -0.71 11.22
C GLY A 621 20.65 -1.60 10.87
N ASP A 622 20.88 -2.89 10.68
CA ASP A 622 19.89 -3.87 10.22
C ASP A 622 19.76 -5.05 11.20
N VAL A 623 18.56 -5.22 11.79
CA VAL A 623 18.23 -6.31 12.74
C VAL A 623 18.26 -7.71 12.13
N GLY A 624 18.27 -7.83 10.80
CA GLY A 624 18.35 -9.09 10.06
C GLY A 624 19.74 -9.44 9.58
N LYS A 625 20.75 -8.59 9.82
CA LYS A 625 22.13 -8.79 9.32
C LYS A 625 23.12 -8.94 10.46
N LYS A 626 24.01 -9.91 10.28
CA LYS A 626 25.13 -10.18 11.18
C LYS A 626 26.23 -9.14 11.00
N PRO A 627 27.08 -8.93 12.03
CA PRO A 627 28.36 -8.25 11.88
C PRO A 627 29.20 -8.80 10.71
N SER A 628 29.82 -7.92 9.91
CA SER A 628 30.78 -8.34 8.88
C SER A 628 32.04 -8.89 9.57
N THR A 629 32.33 -10.19 9.41
CA THR A 629 33.47 -10.85 10.09
C THR A 629 34.82 -10.66 9.38
N SER A 630 34.89 -9.78 8.37
CA SER A 630 36.05 -9.70 7.46
C SER A 630 36.34 -8.30 6.90
N ALA A 631 35.69 -7.25 7.40
CA ALA A 631 35.92 -5.90 6.91
C ALA A 631 36.52 -5.04 8.03
N VAL A 632 37.69 -4.48 7.76
CA VAL A 632 38.22 -3.35 8.53
C VAL A 632 37.60 -2.14 7.86
N ALA A 633 36.82 -1.36 8.60
CA ALA A 633 36.18 -0.18 8.03
C ALA A 633 37.21 0.71 7.34
N ASP A 634 37.01 1.00 6.06
CA ASP A 634 37.96 1.74 5.25
C ASP A 634 38.06 3.19 5.78
N SER A 635 39.27 3.67 6.04
CA SER A 635 39.48 5.03 6.49
C SER A 635 39.26 6.04 5.36
N GLY A 636 38.71 7.21 5.67
CA GLY A 636 38.61 8.33 4.73
C GLY A 636 38.69 9.69 5.41
N ASP A 637 38.30 10.74 4.70
CA ASP A 637 38.32 12.12 5.22
C ASP A 637 36.92 12.65 5.59
N GLY A 638 35.87 11.86 5.37
CA GLY A 638 34.48 12.23 5.64
C GLY A 638 34.17 12.36 7.12
N SER A 639 33.06 13.00 7.44
CA SER A 639 32.58 13.12 8.83
C SER A 639 31.11 12.74 8.96
N PHE A 640 30.79 11.96 9.99
CA PHE A 640 29.44 11.54 10.30
C PHE A 640 29.04 12.02 11.69
N SER A 641 27.88 12.68 11.79
CA SER A 641 27.35 13.20 13.04
C SER A 641 25.87 12.86 13.23
N VAL A 642 25.51 12.51 14.47
CA VAL A 642 24.13 12.27 14.91
C VAL A 642 23.85 13.13 16.14
N THR A 643 22.70 13.80 16.16
CA THR A 643 22.16 14.51 17.33
C THR A 643 20.71 14.07 17.55
N ALA A 644 20.45 13.37 18.66
CA ALA A 644 19.12 12.85 18.97
C ALA A 644 18.78 12.90 20.47
N ASP A 645 17.53 12.61 20.80
CA ASP A 645 17.13 12.33 22.19
C ASP A 645 17.36 10.85 22.54
N PHE A 646 17.22 9.98 21.55
CA PHE A 646 17.47 8.54 21.64
C PHE A 646 18.18 8.03 20.37
N VAL A 647 19.23 7.22 20.54
CA VAL A 647 19.94 6.57 19.44
C VAL A 647 19.94 5.06 19.65
N GLN A 648 19.66 4.28 18.61
CA GLN A 648 19.77 2.82 18.66
C GLN A 648 20.57 2.27 17.50
N PHE A 649 21.50 1.37 17.82
CA PHE A 649 22.22 0.56 16.83
C PHE A 649 21.59 -0.84 16.76
N ASN A 650 21.35 -1.31 15.54
CA ASN A 650 20.68 -2.57 15.23
C ASN A 650 21.60 -3.50 14.45
N GLY A 651 21.78 -4.73 14.94
CA GLY A 651 22.57 -5.76 14.25
C GLY A 651 23.99 -5.31 13.91
N GLY A 652 24.44 -5.59 12.69
CA GLY A 652 25.74 -5.15 12.18
C GLY A 652 25.65 -3.87 11.35
N LEU A 653 26.51 -2.89 11.66
CA LEU A 653 26.71 -1.66 10.90
C LEU A 653 28.20 -1.36 10.73
N GLU A 654 28.62 -1.16 9.50
CA GLU A 654 29.96 -0.70 9.13
C GLU A 654 29.89 0.72 8.55
N ILE A 655 30.74 1.62 9.03
CA ILE A 655 30.80 3.02 8.62
C ILE A 655 32.18 3.30 8.01
N ASP A 656 32.19 3.48 6.69
CA ASP A 656 33.38 3.63 5.85
C ASP A 656 33.60 5.05 5.33
N GLY A 657 34.84 5.33 4.96
CA GLY A 657 35.26 6.58 4.34
C GLY A 657 35.26 7.77 5.29
N VAL A 658 35.20 7.50 6.60
CA VAL A 658 35.16 8.50 7.66
C VAL A 658 36.52 8.68 8.31
N LYS A 659 36.75 9.91 8.75
CA LYS A 659 37.81 10.28 9.69
C LYS A 659 37.29 10.38 11.12
N ARG A 660 36.02 10.77 11.24
CA ARG A 660 35.35 10.99 12.52
C ARG A 660 33.88 10.62 12.45
N VAL A 661 33.45 9.89 13.47
CA VAL A 661 32.05 9.64 13.80
C VAL A 661 31.74 10.28 15.16
N ASN A 662 30.68 11.09 15.23
CA ASN A 662 30.22 11.72 16.46
C ASN A 662 28.73 11.40 16.69
N ILE A 663 28.43 10.62 17.72
CA ILE A 663 27.06 10.22 18.07
C ILE A 663 26.68 10.90 19.38
N ALA A 664 25.79 11.88 19.32
CA ALA A 664 25.29 12.59 20.48
C ALA A 664 23.80 12.28 20.71
N SER A 665 23.51 11.66 21.86
CA SER A 665 22.16 11.47 22.40
C SER A 665 22.00 12.32 23.66
N SER A 666 20.89 13.03 23.83
CA SER A 666 20.59 13.70 25.10
C SER A 666 20.02 12.76 26.16
N GLY A 667 19.60 11.55 25.76
CA GLY A 667 19.16 10.47 26.63
C GLY A 667 20.09 9.27 26.49
N GLU A 668 19.63 8.22 25.81
CA GLU A 668 20.30 6.92 25.80
C GLU A 668 20.85 6.55 24.41
N ILE A 669 21.89 5.71 24.41
CA ILE A 669 22.33 4.92 23.24
C ILE A 669 22.07 3.44 23.55
N GLN A 670 21.16 2.83 22.82
CA GLN A 670 20.81 1.42 22.96
C GLN A 670 21.50 0.56 21.89
N LEU A 671 22.01 -0.61 22.30
CA LEU A 671 22.70 -1.55 21.42
C LEU A 671 21.89 -2.84 21.28
N ARG A 672 21.31 -3.08 20.10
CA ARG A 672 20.44 -4.23 19.84
C ARG A 672 21.11 -5.20 18.87
N GLY A 673 21.27 -6.46 19.29
CA GLY A 673 21.78 -7.52 18.42
C GLY A 673 20.73 -8.00 17.40
N ALA A 674 21.20 -8.45 16.24
CA ALA A 674 20.43 -9.21 15.26
C ALA A 674 20.28 -10.66 15.70
N VAL A 675 19.14 -11.28 15.38
CA VAL A 675 18.87 -12.69 15.68
C VAL A 675 19.78 -13.58 14.83
N ASP A 676 20.49 -14.51 15.47
CA ASP A 676 21.31 -15.53 14.83
C ASP A 676 21.13 -16.89 15.55
N THR A 677 21.53 -17.98 14.87
CA THR A 677 21.57 -19.35 15.39
C THR A 677 22.38 -19.50 16.69
N GLU A 678 23.31 -18.57 16.97
CA GLU A 678 24.17 -18.60 18.15
C GLU A 678 23.70 -17.65 19.28
N GLY A 679 22.77 -16.73 19.00
CA GLY A 679 22.27 -15.72 19.94
C GLY A 679 21.94 -14.38 19.27
N LEU A 680 21.86 -13.32 20.06
CA LEU A 680 21.70 -11.94 19.55
C LEU A 680 23.09 -11.30 19.42
N SER A 681 23.53 -11.01 18.20
CA SER A 681 24.85 -10.40 17.98
C SER A 681 24.76 -9.12 17.16
N GLY A 682 25.57 -8.14 17.49
CA GLY A 682 25.63 -6.87 16.77
C GLY A 682 27.02 -6.27 16.77
N ALA A 683 27.28 -5.37 15.83
CA ALA A 683 28.53 -4.65 15.77
C ALA A 683 28.37 -3.26 15.15
N LEU A 684 29.18 -2.32 15.65
CA LEU A 684 29.47 -1.05 15.01
C LEU A 684 30.95 -1.01 14.67
N LEU A 685 31.28 -1.01 13.37
CA LEU A 685 32.65 -0.99 12.87
C LEU A 685 32.91 0.37 12.21
N THR A 686 34.01 1.03 12.59
CA THR A 686 34.45 2.29 11.97
C THR A 686 35.97 2.45 12.10
N SER A 687 36.54 3.56 11.63
CA SER A 687 37.97 3.86 11.73
C SER A 687 38.23 5.32 12.13
N GLY A 688 39.44 5.60 12.62
CA GLY A 688 39.85 6.94 13.03
C GLY A 688 39.32 7.31 14.42
N LEU A 689 38.36 8.22 14.49
CA LEU A 689 37.84 8.76 15.75
C LEU A 689 36.36 8.49 15.91
N LEU A 690 35.97 7.86 17.02
CA LEU A 690 34.57 7.68 17.42
C LEU A 690 34.31 8.38 18.76
N ASP A 691 33.45 9.39 18.76
CA ASP A 691 32.91 10.03 19.97
C ASP A 691 31.45 9.56 20.18
N LEU A 692 31.17 8.96 21.35
CA LEU A 692 29.82 8.61 21.80
C LEU A 692 29.44 9.45 23.03
N SER A 693 28.42 10.28 22.93
CA SER A 693 27.94 11.10 24.05
C SER A 693 26.48 10.77 24.38
N ALA A 694 26.20 10.26 25.57
CA ALA A 694 24.84 9.94 26.04
C ALA A 694 24.78 9.92 27.56
N GLU A 695 23.59 10.05 28.17
CA GLU A 695 23.42 9.81 29.61
C GLU A 695 23.72 8.36 29.99
N LEU A 696 23.44 7.42 29.07
CA LEU A 696 23.62 5.97 29.25
C LEU A 696 23.86 5.25 27.91
N ILE A 697 24.82 4.33 27.90
CA ILE A 697 25.03 3.34 26.82
C ILE A 697 24.77 1.94 27.39
N TYR A 698 23.91 1.14 26.74
CA TYR A 698 23.58 -0.21 27.21
C TYR A 698 23.09 -1.16 26.11
N PRO A 699 23.30 -2.49 26.24
CA PRO A 699 22.75 -3.47 25.32
C PRO A 699 21.33 -3.89 25.72
N THR A 700 20.52 -4.30 24.74
CA THR A 700 19.27 -5.02 25.00
C THR A 700 19.54 -6.40 25.61
N THR A 701 18.50 -7.00 26.18
CA THR A 701 18.58 -8.34 26.80
C THR A 701 19.24 -9.35 25.87
N LEU A 702 20.23 -10.10 26.40
CA LEU A 702 21.03 -11.11 25.70
C LEU A 702 21.83 -10.65 24.46
N SER A 703 21.83 -9.35 24.14
CA SER A 703 22.60 -8.86 22.99
C SER A 703 24.08 -8.80 23.29
N ASP A 704 24.90 -9.46 22.47
CA ASP A 704 26.35 -9.34 22.43
C ASP A 704 26.74 -8.33 21.36
N PHE A 705 27.17 -7.14 21.78
CA PHE A 705 27.42 -6.01 20.88
C PHE A 705 28.88 -5.54 20.96
N THR A 706 29.55 -5.50 19.81
CA THR A 706 30.94 -5.01 19.70
C THR A 706 31.01 -3.67 18.99
N ILE A 707 31.67 -2.68 19.59
CA ILE A 707 32.03 -1.41 18.94
C ILE A 707 33.54 -1.44 18.72
N GLU A 708 33.96 -1.36 17.46
CA GLU A 708 35.37 -1.45 17.07
C GLU A 708 35.78 -0.24 16.21
N VAL A 709 36.90 0.38 16.58
CA VAL A 709 37.51 1.49 15.86
C VAL A 709 38.88 1.04 15.35
N ALA A 710 39.01 0.89 14.03
CA ALA A 710 40.27 0.59 13.39
C ALA A 710 41.16 1.85 13.23
N GLN A 711 42.45 1.63 12.96
CA GLN A 711 43.38 2.71 12.63
C GLN A 711 42.98 3.40 11.32
N ASP A 712 42.97 4.72 11.30
CA ASP A 712 42.94 5.49 10.05
C ASP A 712 44.29 5.47 9.32
N ALA A 713 44.35 6.10 8.14
CA ALA A 713 45.58 6.25 7.37
C ALA A 713 46.72 6.99 8.11
N ALA A 714 46.40 7.77 9.15
CA ALA A 714 47.36 8.45 10.02
C ALA A 714 47.78 7.61 11.24
N GLY A 715 47.22 6.41 11.41
CA GLY A 715 47.44 5.54 12.56
C GLY A 715 46.63 5.91 13.80
N THR A 716 45.56 6.71 13.64
CA THR A 716 44.66 7.09 14.74
C THR A 716 43.58 6.02 14.90
N SER A 717 43.46 5.46 16.10
CA SER A 717 42.27 4.71 16.53
C SER A 717 41.90 5.17 17.94
N LEU A 718 40.83 5.95 18.03
CA LEU A 718 40.41 6.57 19.30
C LEU A 718 38.91 6.45 19.50
N LEU A 719 38.52 5.78 20.58
CA LEU A 719 37.14 5.71 21.05
C LEU A 719 36.98 6.54 22.32
N ARG A 720 36.03 7.49 22.31
CA ARG A 720 35.65 8.25 23.50
C ARG A 720 34.19 8.04 23.84
N THR A 721 33.91 7.96 25.13
CA THR A 721 32.55 8.06 25.64
C THR A 721 32.43 9.24 26.60
N ALA A 722 31.34 10.00 26.51
CA ALA A 722 31.09 11.21 27.28
C ALA A 722 29.61 11.34 27.68
N ALA A 723 29.33 12.32 28.53
CA ALA A 723 28.08 12.50 29.29
C ALA A 723 27.79 11.33 30.25
N GLY A 724 27.44 11.64 31.48
CA GLY A 724 27.17 10.66 32.53
C GLY A 724 25.94 11.08 33.31
N GLY A 725 24.82 10.40 33.08
CA GLY A 725 23.59 10.55 33.85
C GLY A 725 23.55 9.57 35.03
N SER A 726 22.52 9.68 35.88
CA SER A 726 22.21 8.58 36.78
C SER A 726 21.71 7.41 35.95
N THR A 727 22.23 6.19 36.18
CA THR A 727 21.57 4.99 35.66
C THR A 727 20.17 4.94 36.27
N GLY A 728 19.15 5.32 35.50
CA GLY A 728 17.81 4.81 35.70
C GLY A 728 17.87 3.29 35.73
N GLY A 729 16.85 2.64 36.31
CA GLY A 729 16.85 1.19 36.35
C GLY A 729 16.82 0.60 34.93
N VAL A 730 17.96 0.17 34.40
CA VAL A 730 18.07 -0.38 33.04
C VAL A 730 17.40 -1.74 32.99
N LEU A 731 16.24 -1.83 32.34
CA LEU A 731 15.45 -3.07 32.26
C LEU A 731 15.98 -4.00 31.14
N SER A 732 17.29 -4.30 31.16
CA SER A 732 17.90 -5.33 30.34
C SER A 732 18.67 -6.32 31.20
N ALA A 733 18.87 -7.53 30.69
CA ALA A 733 19.61 -8.57 31.39
C ALA A 733 20.53 -9.35 30.45
N ALA A 734 21.69 -9.75 30.97
CA ALA A 734 22.58 -10.72 30.32
C ALA A 734 23.11 -10.30 28.93
N GLY A 735 23.06 -9.01 28.60
CA GLY A 735 23.73 -8.47 27.42
C GLY A 735 25.23 -8.27 27.66
N ALA A 736 26.00 -8.21 26.58
CA ALA A 736 27.43 -7.93 26.59
C ALA A 736 27.75 -6.72 25.71
N VAL A 737 28.63 -5.84 26.18
CA VAL A 737 29.18 -4.75 25.38
C VAL A 737 30.69 -4.84 25.37
N ARG A 738 31.27 -4.76 24.18
CA ARG A 738 32.73 -4.73 23.98
C ARG A 738 33.14 -3.48 23.21
N LEU A 739 34.07 -2.69 23.76
CA LEU A 739 34.68 -1.55 23.08
C LEU A 739 36.12 -1.90 22.71
N ILE A 740 36.51 -1.69 21.45
CA ILE A 740 37.83 -2.02 20.91
C ILE A 740 38.40 -0.82 20.14
N ALA A 741 39.59 -0.35 20.50
CA ALA A 741 40.35 0.69 19.80
C ALA A 741 41.85 0.61 20.18
N ASP A 742 42.71 1.46 19.63
CA ASP A 742 44.08 1.60 20.16
C ASP A 742 44.06 2.42 21.46
N ASP A 743 43.33 3.54 21.47
CA ASP A 743 43.10 4.37 22.64
C ASP A 743 41.61 4.42 23.00
N ILE A 744 41.30 4.20 24.28
CA ILE A 744 39.94 4.31 24.83
C ILE A 744 39.92 5.34 25.97
N VAL A 745 39.04 6.34 25.87
CA VAL A 745 38.77 7.31 26.93
C VAL A 745 37.31 7.23 27.37
N HIS A 746 37.06 6.75 28.58
CA HIS A 746 35.71 6.58 29.12
C HIS A 746 35.38 7.65 30.16
N ALA A 747 34.39 8.50 29.87
CA ALA A 747 33.91 9.57 30.75
C ALA A 747 32.41 9.50 31.09
N GLY A 748 31.66 8.60 30.44
CA GLY A 748 30.21 8.49 30.58
C GLY A 748 29.72 7.30 31.42
N ALA A 749 28.47 6.89 31.23
CA ALA A 749 27.89 5.71 31.87
C ALA A 749 27.67 4.56 30.86
N LEU A 750 28.31 3.42 31.12
CA LEU A 750 28.16 2.17 30.38
C LEU A 750 27.57 1.10 31.29
N SER A 751 26.44 0.50 30.91
CA SER A 751 25.72 -0.46 31.75
C SER A 751 25.34 -1.73 31.00
N ALA A 752 25.57 -2.90 31.60
CA ALA A 752 25.10 -4.21 31.13
C ALA A 752 24.68 -5.07 32.34
N PRO A 753 23.48 -4.83 32.92
CA PRO A 753 23.05 -5.52 34.13
C PRO A 753 23.03 -7.04 33.95
N PHE A 754 23.57 -7.75 34.95
CA PHE A 754 23.73 -9.22 34.93
C PHE A 754 24.57 -9.76 33.77
N GLY A 755 25.28 -8.89 33.04
CA GLY A 755 26.02 -9.25 31.84
C GLY A 755 27.47 -8.79 31.88
N GLU A 756 28.02 -8.51 30.70
CA GLU A 756 29.45 -8.28 30.54
C GLU A 756 29.78 -6.92 29.93
N ILE A 757 30.86 -6.32 30.40
CA ILE A 757 31.49 -5.16 29.76
C ILE A 757 32.97 -5.46 29.56
N THR A 758 33.46 -5.33 28.33
CA THR A 758 34.88 -5.51 27.98
C THR A 758 35.41 -4.26 27.28
N LEU A 759 36.45 -3.65 27.83
CA LEU A 759 37.16 -2.52 27.23
C LEU A 759 38.56 -2.98 26.83
N THR A 760 38.83 -3.04 25.52
CA THR A 760 40.09 -3.51 24.95
C THR A 760 40.77 -2.38 24.18
N ALA A 761 41.77 -1.75 24.78
CA ALA A 761 42.65 -0.79 24.13
C ALA A 761 43.97 -1.47 23.74
N ALA A 762 44.57 -1.15 22.60
CA ALA A 762 45.93 -1.63 22.29
C ALA A 762 46.99 -0.88 23.10
N ASP A 763 46.87 0.46 23.18
CA ASP A 763 47.83 1.35 23.81
C ASP A 763 47.33 1.83 25.18
N THR A 764 46.31 2.71 25.22
CA THR A 764 45.87 3.34 26.47
C THR A 764 44.38 3.19 26.73
N LEU A 765 44.02 2.83 27.97
CA LEU A 765 42.65 2.82 28.47
C LEU A 765 42.54 3.75 29.68
N THR A 766 41.85 4.88 29.52
CA THR A 766 41.65 5.87 30.57
C THR A 766 40.19 5.92 31.02
N LEU A 767 39.93 5.68 32.31
CA LEU A 767 38.64 5.95 32.95
C LEU A 767 38.69 7.31 33.67
N LEU A 768 37.90 8.28 33.20
CA LEU A 768 37.90 9.66 33.70
C LEU A 768 37.03 9.84 34.97
N PRO A 769 37.28 10.91 35.75
CA PRO A 769 36.42 11.21 36.90
C PRO A 769 34.95 11.33 36.52
N GLY A 770 34.06 10.67 37.27
CA GLY A 770 32.61 10.66 37.01
C GLY A 770 32.14 9.54 36.09
N SER A 771 33.03 8.77 35.47
CA SER A 771 32.65 7.65 34.61
C SER A 771 32.04 6.50 35.43
N LEU A 772 31.10 5.76 34.84
CA LEU A 772 30.46 4.60 35.44
C LEU A 772 30.50 3.40 34.49
N THR A 773 31.14 2.32 34.93
CA THR A 773 31.11 1.01 34.26
C THR A 773 30.33 0.04 35.13
N ASN A 774 29.09 -0.28 34.75
CA ASN A 774 28.13 -1.00 35.59
C ASN A 774 27.68 -2.34 35.00
N VAL A 775 27.84 -3.42 35.76
CA VAL A 775 27.21 -4.72 35.45
C VAL A 775 26.27 -5.19 36.56
N SER A 776 26.04 -4.32 37.56
CA SER A 776 25.16 -4.61 38.67
C SER A 776 23.69 -4.50 38.26
N GLY A 777 22.90 -5.51 38.62
CA GLY A 777 21.45 -5.45 38.60
C GLY A 777 20.81 -5.01 39.92
N SER A 778 21.60 -4.47 40.86
CA SER A 778 21.12 -4.14 42.20
C SER A 778 19.93 -3.17 42.15
N GLY A 779 18.81 -3.55 42.79
CA GLY A 779 17.58 -2.76 42.79
C GLY A 779 16.69 -2.96 41.56
N LEU A 780 17.09 -3.81 40.61
CA LEU A 780 16.28 -4.16 39.43
C LEU A 780 15.54 -5.48 39.66
N SER A 781 14.32 -5.54 39.16
CA SER A 781 13.58 -6.79 38.94
C SER A 781 13.25 -6.85 37.44
N VAL A 782 13.98 -7.68 36.70
CA VAL A 782 13.91 -7.73 35.23
C VAL A 782 13.19 -9.01 34.79
N PRO A 783 12.09 -8.91 34.02
CA PRO A 783 11.51 -10.07 33.37
C PRO A 783 12.45 -10.57 32.28
N LEU A 784 12.76 -11.87 32.30
CA LEU A 784 13.62 -12.51 31.32
C LEU A 784 12.94 -13.78 30.85
N GLY A 785 12.31 -13.76 29.68
CA GLY A 785 11.76 -14.96 29.05
C GLY A 785 10.64 -15.68 29.85
N TYR A 786 10.45 -16.96 29.56
CA TYR A 786 9.36 -17.77 30.08
C TYR A 786 9.79 -19.20 30.41
N LEU A 787 9.04 -19.86 31.29
CA LEU A 787 9.27 -21.24 31.68
C LEU A 787 8.32 -22.17 30.91
N GLN A 788 8.81 -23.38 30.62
CA GLN A 788 7.99 -24.51 30.19
C GLN A 788 8.09 -25.63 31.24
N ASN A 789 6.93 -26.15 31.64
CA ASN A 789 6.78 -27.22 32.63
C ASN A 789 7.46 -26.90 33.98
N GLY A 790 7.53 -25.62 34.36
CA GLY A 790 8.19 -25.12 35.56
C GLY A 790 9.67 -25.47 35.68
N ARG A 791 10.34 -25.88 34.59
CA ARG A 791 11.71 -26.41 34.63
C ARG A 791 12.62 -25.77 33.60
N ASP A 792 12.18 -25.70 32.35
CA ASP A 792 13.01 -25.27 31.24
C ASP A 792 12.73 -23.79 30.96
N TRP A 793 13.77 -22.97 30.98
CA TRP A 793 13.69 -21.53 30.83
C TRP A 793 14.18 -21.13 29.45
N PHE A 794 13.31 -20.46 28.71
CA PHE A 794 13.55 -19.98 27.36
C PHE A 794 13.39 -18.47 27.26
N TYR A 795 13.98 -17.90 26.24
CA TYR A 795 13.76 -16.53 25.82
C TYR A 795 13.36 -16.51 24.35
N ASN A 796 12.38 -15.68 24.00
CA ASN A 796 12.04 -15.45 22.60
C ASN A 796 12.33 -13.99 22.22
N PRO A 797 13.31 -13.72 21.33
CA PRO A 797 13.54 -12.37 20.84
C PRO A 797 12.40 -11.81 20.01
N SER A 798 11.50 -12.64 19.45
CA SER A 798 10.30 -12.20 18.73
C SER A 798 9.18 -11.72 19.67
N GLY A 799 9.31 -11.94 20.98
CA GLY A 799 8.26 -11.67 21.96
C GLY A 799 7.10 -12.66 21.94
N ASN A 800 7.03 -13.57 20.96
CA ASN A 800 5.98 -14.59 20.86
C ASN A 800 6.48 -15.98 21.31
N PRO A 801 6.18 -16.46 22.54
CA PRO A 801 6.63 -17.77 23.02
C PRO A 801 6.07 -18.97 22.24
N ASP A 802 5.08 -18.80 21.38
CA ASP A 802 4.58 -19.84 20.45
C ASP A 802 5.47 -19.96 19.20
N ASP A 803 6.24 -18.92 18.87
CA ASP A 803 7.18 -18.93 17.77
C ASP A 803 8.50 -19.61 18.18
N VAL A 804 8.50 -20.94 18.15
CA VAL A 804 9.66 -21.74 18.53
C VAL A 804 10.85 -21.64 17.57
N SER A 805 10.74 -20.92 16.45
CA SER A 805 11.78 -20.88 15.42
C SER A 805 13.04 -20.12 15.85
N ASP A 806 12.88 -19.08 16.68
CA ASP A 806 13.96 -18.21 17.17
C ASP A 806 14.18 -18.31 18.69
N GLN A 807 13.67 -19.37 19.33
CA GLN A 807 13.74 -19.56 20.77
C GLN A 807 15.17 -19.83 21.25
N PHE A 808 15.62 -19.11 22.28
CA PHE A 808 16.89 -19.36 22.97
C PHE A 808 16.70 -20.13 24.27
N GLU A 809 17.44 -21.24 24.41
CA GLU A 809 17.57 -21.97 25.67
C GLU A 809 18.43 -21.20 26.66
N LEU A 810 17.83 -20.68 27.73
CA LEU A 810 18.56 -20.05 28.84
C LEU A 810 19.01 -21.09 29.86
N PHE A 811 18.07 -21.95 30.25
CA PHE A 811 18.30 -22.97 31.27
C PHE A 811 17.44 -24.21 31.01
N THR A 812 18.04 -25.28 30.51
CA THR A 812 17.42 -26.58 30.26
C THR A 812 18.27 -27.70 30.85
N GLU A 813 17.85 -28.96 30.76
CA GLU A 813 18.69 -30.10 31.18
C GLU A 813 20.04 -30.15 30.44
N THR A 814 20.08 -29.67 29.20
CA THR A 814 21.24 -29.71 28.31
C THR A 814 21.99 -28.40 28.20
N VAL A 815 21.33 -27.27 28.48
CA VAL A 815 21.88 -25.92 28.34
C VAL A 815 21.82 -25.19 29.68
N GLN A 816 22.95 -24.68 30.14
CA GLN A 816 23.08 -23.99 31.43
C GLN A 816 23.74 -22.63 31.21
N ARG A 817 23.11 -21.75 30.42
CA ARG A 817 23.62 -20.41 30.05
C ARG A 817 23.24 -19.37 31.10
N LEU A 818 23.58 -19.62 32.36
CA LEU A 818 23.40 -18.59 33.39
C LEU A 818 24.30 -17.39 33.05
N PRO A 819 23.77 -16.16 33.03
CA PRO A 819 24.54 -14.98 32.64
C PRO A 819 25.78 -14.80 33.51
N GLN A 820 26.92 -14.59 32.87
CA GLN A 820 28.14 -14.20 33.57
C GLN A 820 28.13 -12.70 33.79
N LYS A 821 28.47 -12.28 35.01
CA LYS A 821 28.62 -10.87 35.36
C LYS A 821 30.09 -10.51 35.42
N ARG A 822 30.57 -9.72 34.45
CA ARG A 822 32.01 -9.50 34.26
C ARG A 822 32.32 -8.09 33.78
N VAL A 823 33.37 -7.48 34.32
CA VAL A 823 34.03 -6.33 33.70
C VAL A 823 35.47 -6.72 33.41
N GLU A 824 35.91 -6.52 32.18
CA GLU A 824 37.28 -6.76 31.73
C GLU A 824 37.87 -5.47 31.13
N LEU A 825 39.08 -5.13 31.56
CA LEU A 825 39.85 -3.98 31.08
C LEU A 825 41.20 -4.51 30.56
N ILE A 826 41.49 -4.32 29.28
CA ILE A 826 42.69 -4.82 28.60
C ILE A 826 43.36 -3.63 27.91
N ALA A 827 44.61 -3.32 28.28
CA ALA A 827 45.46 -2.35 27.60
C ALA A 827 46.93 -2.52 28.00
N ASP A 828 47.84 -1.97 27.21
CA ASP A 828 49.25 -1.80 27.62
C ASP A 828 49.37 -0.83 28.82
N ASP A 829 48.56 0.24 28.86
CA ASP A 829 48.41 1.14 30.00
C ASP A 829 46.94 1.38 30.39
N VAL A 830 46.60 1.12 31.66
CA VAL A 830 45.25 1.33 32.21
C VAL A 830 45.30 2.42 33.29
N ASP A 831 44.78 3.61 32.98
CA ASP A 831 44.68 4.77 33.89
C ASP A 831 43.25 4.91 34.44
N VAL A 832 43.03 4.45 35.67
CA VAL A 832 41.76 4.65 36.40
C VAL A 832 41.88 5.88 37.29
N ARG A 833 41.27 7.00 36.88
CA ARG A 833 41.37 8.27 37.60
C ARG A 833 40.44 8.33 38.81
N SER A 834 40.84 9.13 39.80
CA SER A 834 40.04 9.37 41.00
C SER A 834 38.66 9.93 40.62
N GLY A 835 37.59 9.25 41.07
CA GLY A 835 36.21 9.60 40.75
C GLY A 835 35.56 8.72 39.69
N ALA A 836 36.31 7.85 39.00
CA ALA A 836 35.75 6.79 38.15
C ALA A 836 35.15 5.66 39.02
N THR A 837 34.03 5.06 38.58
CA THR A 837 33.33 3.97 39.29
C THR A 837 33.19 2.73 38.41
N ILE A 838 33.67 1.59 38.92
CA ILE A 838 33.40 0.27 38.34
C ILE A 838 32.46 -0.48 39.30
N ASN A 839 31.20 -0.65 38.91
CA ASN A 839 30.16 -1.25 39.74
C ASN A 839 29.96 -2.74 39.42
N LEU A 840 30.53 -3.57 40.29
CA LEU A 840 30.42 -5.04 40.25
C LEU A 840 29.42 -5.57 41.28
N ALA A 841 28.66 -4.71 41.97
CA ALA A 841 27.82 -5.13 43.09
C ALA A 841 26.85 -6.25 42.70
N GLY A 842 26.67 -7.23 43.59
CA GLY A 842 25.63 -8.24 43.47
C GLY A 842 24.23 -7.66 43.73
N GLY A 843 23.21 -8.45 43.44
CA GLY A 843 21.81 -8.10 43.66
C GLY A 843 21.02 -7.92 42.38
N GLY A 844 19.73 -7.66 42.55
CA GLY A 844 18.73 -7.70 41.49
C GLY A 844 18.07 -9.08 41.36
N GLU A 845 16.96 -9.12 40.63
CA GLU A 845 16.13 -10.30 40.42
C GLU A 845 15.89 -10.50 38.92
N LEU A 846 16.11 -11.72 38.43
CA LEU A 846 15.65 -12.18 37.11
C LEU A 846 14.48 -13.13 37.34
N PHE A 847 13.38 -12.92 36.63
CA PHE A 847 12.22 -13.81 36.72
C PHE A 847 11.67 -14.15 35.34
N GLY A 848 11.38 -15.43 35.12
CA GLY A 848 10.60 -15.91 33.97
C GLY A 848 9.15 -16.13 34.38
N TYR A 849 8.22 -16.00 33.44
CA TYR A 849 6.80 -16.29 33.66
C TYR A 849 6.40 -17.64 33.05
N GLU A 850 5.37 -18.29 33.58
CA GLU A 850 4.75 -19.48 32.98
C GLU A 850 3.24 -19.27 32.95
N PHE A 851 2.64 -19.35 31.77
CA PHE A 851 1.19 -19.39 31.66
C PHE A 851 0.69 -20.82 31.89
N VAL A 852 -0.26 -20.95 32.81
CA VAL A 852 -0.93 -22.22 33.10
C VAL A 852 -2.42 -22.05 32.83
N PRO A 853 -2.99 -22.66 31.77
CA PRO A 853 -4.39 -22.48 31.41
C PRO A 853 -5.31 -23.03 32.51
N GLY A 854 -6.30 -22.22 32.89
CA GLY A 854 -7.30 -22.56 33.91
C GLY A 854 -8.68 -22.88 33.32
N PRO A 855 -9.65 -23.34 34.13
CA PRO A 855 -11.00 -23.67 33.66
C PRO A 855 -11.82 -22.50 33.07
N GLY A 856 -11.35 -21.26 33.22
CA GLY A 856 -12.03 -20.03 32.81
C GLY A 856 -11.41 -19.29 31.61
N GLY A 857 -10.39 -19.86 30.96
CA GLY A 857 -9.78 -19.27 29.76
C GLY A 857 -8.44 -19.89 29.39
N SER A 858 -8.22 -20.06 28.09
CA SER A 858 -6.97 -20.53 27.45
C SER A 858 -5.99 -19.41 27.12
N ASP A 859 -6.37 -18.16 27.38
CA ASP A 859 -5.70 -17.00 26.80
C ASP A 859 -4.71 -16.40 27.80
N ASP A 860 -3.45 -16.34 27.40
CA ASP A 860 -2.40 -15.67 28.16
C ASP A 860 -2.46 -14.15 27.90
N VAL A 861 -2.86 -13.40 28.91
CA VAL A 861 -2.96 -11.93 28.83
C VAL A 861 -1.59 -11.23 28.79
N LEU A 862 -0.51 -11.93 29.12
CA LEU A 862 0.86 -11.42 28.96
C LEU A 862 1.36 -11.54 27.51
N LEU A 863 0.72 -12.38 26.68
CA LEU A 863 0.98 -12.44 25.23
C LEU A 863 0.43 -11.24 24.48
N ALA A 864 -0.75 -10.75 24.88
CA ALA A 864 -1.53 -9.78 24.12
C ALA A 864 -0.90 -8.37 24.03
N ASN A 865 0.18 -8.09 24.78
CA ASN A 865 0.86 -6.79 24.82
C ASN A 865 2.30 -6.82 24.24
N LEU A 866 2.79 -7.95 23.73
CA LEU A 866 4.12 -8.06 23.10
C LEU A 866 4.07 -7.94 21.56
N ALA A 867 2.88 -7.90 20.97
CA ALA A 867 2.66 -7.77 19.52
C ALA A 867 2.54 -6.31 19.04
N GLY A 868 2.98 -5.34 19.84
CA GLY A 868 2.86 -3.92 19.53
C GLY A 868 4.07 -3.12 20.03
N GLU A 869 5.22 -3.32 19.39
CA GLU A 869 6.29 -2.33 19.27
C GLU A 869 6.78 -2.28 17.82
#